data_AF-A0A9E2XK98-F1
#
_entry.id   AF-A0A9E2XK98-F1
#
_cell.length_a   1.000
_cell.length_b   1.000
_cell.length_c   1.000
_cell.angle_alpha   90.00
_cell.angle_beta   90.00
_cell.angle_gamma   90.00
#
_symmetry.space_group_name_H-M   'P 1'
#
loop_
_entity.id
_entity.type
_entity.pdbx_description
1 polymer ?
#
loop_
_entity_poly.entity_id
_entity_poly.type
_entity_poly.pdbx_seq_one_letter_code
_entity_poly.pdbx_strand_id
1 'polypeptide(L)'
;EFVYAASNDAAAPGWGDLLTQLPAWTSDRQRRAEIGAFGEAAAGLQRLRIGDKPEARRLLVDAGRKRVAALREAYAHSVWASPMPSWTDRLLLEVALAATFETGAPDYAFVVSAQAVLNRAVETKPSDVLAFEAVQPNEEHRRWAQSLATVRYQQLDWERNEMVSLARRITSAGGIDADASRNRRARLFATGNGFVSELERLQGALAATGSDGVEALADLGAVQRLLRADEALLVHIPLGGVLGKLCIRSDGVTSASQRFDGAAVSADARLVRLALTAVHAPSVEADSQYPVAEAVRLAKLLLGGLESCTAASRRLYVVGTGDVPPAALLLEPPPKLGTGYDLSRAHWLVRDHSFVEVSSIEAFVASRRLAHQRTAVLDYLGVGDPVLSPAPQSAALATRRDEGLGAALANLPELPESAQELERASAVFPRAKVRLLTRGQATEEAFRLEPLSDFDILHFATHGLIRQELPGVSEPALVFSAAPAGDSQNGDVLNDRLLGTSQIASLPLRARLVVLSACNSARYAASIIDNGIQGLSIAFAIAGAHSTIAALWPVESSVARDVVAATFRLAREQRLPIADALAGAMRLYLDGPAPRPLLHPRFWAALVLLGDGALTFDTDGPDAPRMLGPFAPTGSDSDTIVSTAALGADFASSELAPWHGAPSAALVRRRAADGSVRWQASDTATVGAGRIAATADTVYAAGFEMTGEGEQRHAVPVLRAFDAGGALRWLRRLPAGPQSTQVLGLAAVADGSALALVGPPQAAPTSARVELLRVDRSGTVGPSLPVDIAGEAPFGQTGRLAIREDVALAVINRHGGRIDPRSIGAPATFNWLGLTSDCFGGDGAELRFVALPGLTEKQRARIERSAVQDVLATESGWLLAGSERDACGAQYHAAAWRLGTDGSVARLWRDDSPFDTFARGVRR
;
A
#
# COMPACT_ATOMS: atom_id res chain seq x y z
N GLU A 1 -18.15 18.69 38.03
CA GLU A 1 -17.37 18.04 39.10
C GLU A 1 -15.85 18.07 38.93
N PHE A 2 -15.17 17.21 38.15
CA PHE A 2 -13.68 17.24 38.02
C PHE A 2 -13.14 18.65 37.68
N VAL A 3 -13.75 19.30 36.69
CA VAL A 3 -13.41 20.68 36.29
C VAL A 3 -13.78 21.71 37.38
N TYR A 4 -14.86 21.48 38.13
CA TYR A 4 -15.38 22.35 39.20
C TYR A 4 -14.50 22.30 40.47
N ALA A 5 -13.93 21.12 40.76
CA ALA A 5 -12.97 20.91 41.84
C ALA A 5 -11.56 21.43 41.48
N ALA A 6 -11.17 21.35 40.21
CA ALA A 6 -9.93 21.94 39.70
C ALA A 6 -10.00 23.48 39.63
N SER A 7 -11.19 24.08 39.57
CA SER A 7 -11.42 25.52 39.44
C SER A 7 -11.60 26.30 40.76
N ASN A 8 -11.26 25.70 41.90
CA ASN A 8 -11.14 26.38 43.20
C ASN A 8 -12.45 26.91 43.85
N ASP A 9 -13.60 26.26 43.62
CA ASP A 9 -14.85 26.60 44.33
C ASP A 9 -14.95 25.85 45.69
N ALA A 10 -15.18 26.60 46.76
CA ALA A 10 -14.91 26.19 48.15
C ALA A 10 -16.10 25.55 48.87
N ALA A 11 -17.29 25.51 48.29
CA ALA A 11 -18.47 24.95 48.96
C ALA A 11 -18.40 23.41 49.07
N ALA A 12 -18.50 22.90 50.30
CA ALA A 12 -18.32 21.50 50.66
C ALA A 12 -19.34 20.54 50.00
N PRO A 13 -18.92 19.31 49.63
CA PRO A 13 -19.86 18.21 49.54
C PRO A 13 -19.33 16.95 50.29
N GLY A 14 -20.05 16.50 51.31
CA GLY A 14 -19.87 15.18 51.98
C GLY A 14 -20.23 13.98 51.09
N TRP A 15 -19.79 14.00 49.83
CA TRP A 15 -20.18 13.06 48.78
C TRP A 15 -19.10 12.03 48.46
N GLY A 16 -17.95 12.06 49.15
CA GLY A 16 -16.86 11.09 48.94
C GLY A 16 -17.33 9.64 49.04
N ASP A 17 -18.22 9.35 50.00
CA ASP A 17 -18.79 8.01 50.18
C ASP A 17 -19.77 7.66 49.03
N LEU A 18 -20.57 8.62 48.57
CA LEU A 18 -21.53 8.44 47.45
C LEU A 18 -20.84 8.22 46.10
N LEU A 19 -19.67 8.82 45.88
CA LEU A 19 -18.90 8.68 44.64
C LEU A 19 -18.17 7.33 44.53
N THR A 20 -18.04 6.58 45.63
CA THR A 20 -17.46 5.22 45.63
C THR A 20 -18.51 4.11 45.54
N GLN A 21 -19.81 4.44 45.65
CA GLN A 21 -20.90 3.47 45.59
C GLN A 21 -21.20 3.05 44.14
N LEU A 22 -21.26 1.74 43.91
CA LEU A 22 -21.65 1.19 42.61
C LEU A 22 -23.11 1.53 42.31
N PRO A 23 -23.43 2.11 41.15
CA PRO A 23 -24.80 2.46 40.80
C PRO A 23 -25.66 1.21 40.61
N ALA A 24 -26.78 1.14 41.34
CA ALA A 24 -27.74 0.02 41.25
C ALA A 24 -28.56 0.00 39.95
N TRP A 25 -28.51 1.06 39.14
CA TRP A 25 -29.36 1.25 37.96
C TRP A 25 -28.77 0.73 36.65
N THR A 26 -27.52 0.28 36.61
CA THR A 26 -26.90 -0.29 35.41
C THR A 26 -26.33 -1.68 35.65
N SER A 27 -26.72 -2.63 34.81
CA SER A 27 -26.17 -4.00 34.76
C SER A 27 -24.92 -4.10 33.91
N ASP A 28 -24.58 -3.05 33.15
CA ASP A 28 -23.40 -3.00 32.30
C ASP A 28 -22.12 -3.01 33.15
N ARG A 29 -21.28 -4.02 32.93
CA ARG A 29 -20.01 -4.21 33.66
C ARG A 29 -19.01 -3.10 33.33
N GLN A 30 -18.92 -2.70 32.07
CA GLN A 30 -17.98 -1.69 31.59
C GLN A 30 -18.35 -0.31 32.16
N ARG A 31 -19.65 0.02 32.17
CA ARG A 31 -20.15 1.28 32.74
C ARG A 31 -19.97 1.35 34.26
N ARG A 32 -20.09 0.23 34.97
CA ARG A 32 -19.77 0.15 36.40
C ARG A 32 -18.28 0.35 36.67
N ALA A 33 -17.41 -0.26 35.86
CA ALA A 33 -15.96 -0.09 35.98
C ALA A 33 -15.53 1.37 35.72
N GLU A 34 -16.13 2.02 34.73
CA GLU A 34 -15.92 3.43 34.43
C GLU A 34 -16.31 4.34 35.59
N ILE A 35 -17.53 4.19 36.12
CA ILE A 35 -18.02 5.00 37.25
C ILE A 35 -17.15 4.78 38.49
N GLY A 36 -16.71 3.55 38.75
CA GLY A 36 -15.79 3.25 39.85
C GLY A 36 -14.43 3.94 39.70
N ALA A 37 -13.83 3.93 38.50
CA ALA A 37 -12.54 4.58 38.25
C ALA A 37 -12.62 6.10 38.41
N PHE A 38 -13.62 6.75 37.81
CA PHE A 38 -13.78 8.21 37.92
C PHE A 38 -14.23 8.66 39.32
N GLY A 39 -15.03 7.84 40.02
CA GLY A 39 -15.41 8.08 41.41
C GLY A 39 -14.20 8.09 42.36
N GLU A 40 -13.29 7.13 42.18
CA GLU A 40 -12.04 7.06 42.95
C GLU A 40 -11.07 8.20 42.60
N ALA A 41 -10.99 8.60 41.32
CA ALA A 41 -10.23 9.78 40.91
C ALA A 41 -10.74 11.05 41.59
N ALA A 42 -12.07 11.23 41.65
CA ALA A 42 -12.70 12.35 42.32
C ALA A 42 -12.40 12.35 43.83
N ALA A 43 -12.42 11.18 44.48
CA ALA A 43 -12.02 11.04 45.88
C ALA A 43 -10.55 11.41 46.11
N GLY A 44 -9.65 10.99 45.21
CA GLY A 44 -8.24 11.36 45.24
C GLY A 44 -8.01 12.87 45.15
N LEU A 45 -8.71 13.56 44.24
CA LEU A 45 -8.65 15.03 44.14
C LEU A 45 -9.16 15.74 45.40
N GLN A 46 -10.22 15.22 46.04
CA GLN A 46 -10.71 15.75 47.31
C GLN A 46 -9.67 15.62 48.43
N ARG A 47 -8.96 14.48 48.52
CA ARG A 47 -7.85 14.29 49.47
C ARG A 47 -6.71 15.26 49.21
N LEU A 48 -6.38 15.51 47.94
CA LEU A 48 -5.32 16.45 47.55
C LEU A 48 -5.66 17.87 48.02
N ARG A 49 -6.92 18.27 47.85
CA ARG A 49 -7.45 19.58 48.24
C ARG A 49 -7.34 19.84 49.75
N ILE A 50 -7.54 18.82 50.58
CA ILE A 50 -7.42 18.94 52.05
C ILE A 50 -5.97 18.72 52.55
N GLY A 51 -5.00 18.59 51.63
CA GLY A 51 -3.57 18.45 51.96
C GLY A 51 -3.11 17.01 52.24
N ASP A 52 -3.99 16.01 52.12
CA ASP A 52 -3.67 14.60 52.31
C ASP A 52 -3.05 13.99 51.04
N LYS A 53 -1.82 14.43 50.74
CA LYS A 53 -1.09 14.05 49.53
C LYS A 53 -0.85 12.53 49.38
N PRO A 54 -0.47 11.77 50.44
CA PRO A 54 -0.22 10.34 50.31
C PRO A 54 -1.46 9.55 49.90
N GLU A 55 -2.61 9.83 50.52
CA GLU A 55 -3.86 9.13 50.22
C GLU A 55 -4.45 9.57 48.87
N ALA A 56 -4.38 10.87 48.56
CA ALA A 56 -4.75 11.40 47.25
C ALA A 56 -4.01 10.68 46.12
N ARG A 57 -2.70 10.55 46.28
CA ARG A 57 -1.82 9.88 45.34
C ARG A 57 -2.22 8.42 45.13
N ARG A 58 -2.42 7.68 46.21
CA ARG A 58 -2.86 6.27 46.16
C ARG A 58 -4.14 6.11 45.35
N LEU A 59 -5.16 6.92 45.66
CA LEU A 59 -6.46 6.90 44.99
C LEU A 59 -6.37 7.27 43.50
N LEU A 60 -5.56 8.26 43.14
CA LEU A 60 -5.37 8.66 41.73
C LEU A 60 -4.68 7.57 40.91
N VAL A 61 -3.66 6.89 41.48
CA VAL A 61 -3.00 5.75 40.82
C VAL A 61 -3.94 4.56 40.71
N ASP A 62 -4.71 4.24 41.76
CA ASP A 62 -5.70 3.17 41.75
C ASP A 62 -6.80 3.39 40.70
N ALA A 63 -7.30 4.62 40.60
CA ALA A 63 -8.25 5.05 39.59
C ALA A 63 -7.71 4.87 38.17
N GLY A 64 -6.47 5.32 37.92
CA GLY A 64 -5.78 5.12 36.66
C GLY A 64 -5.66 3.64 36.28
N ARG A 65 -5.26 2.78 37.23
CA ARG A 65 -5.15 1.32 37.02
C ARG A 65 -6.48 0.70 36.65
N LYS A 66 -7.54 1.01 37.39
CA LYS A 66 -8.90 0.52 37.10
C LYS A 66 -9.34 0.96 35.70
N ARG A 67 -9.02 2.19 35.29
CA ARG A 67 -9.38 2.67 33.96
C ARG A 67 -8.63 1.96 32.84
N VAL A 68 -7.31 1.80 32.97
CA VAL A 68 -6.51 1.03 31.99
C VAL A 68 -7.03 -0.41 31.88
N ALA A 69 -7.35 -1.07 33.00
CA ALA A 69 -7.90 -2.41 33.00
C ALA A 69 -9.25 -2.50 32.27
N ALA A 70 -10.15 -1.53 32.51
CA ALA A 70 -11.44 -1.47 31.82
C ALA A 70 -11.29 -1.23 30.31
N LEU A 71 -10.34 -0.38 29.90
CA LEU A 71 -10.02 -0.16 28.49
C LEU A 71 -9.42 -1.41 27.83
N ARG A 72 -8.52 -2.13 28.52
CA ARG A 72 -7.99 -3.42 28.07
C ARG A 72 -9.09 -4.45 27.86
N GLU A 73 -10.00 -4.58 28.83
CA GLU A 73 -11.15 -5.48 28.71
C GLU A 73 -12.00 -5.09 27.49
N ALA A 74 -12.34 -3.81 27.33
CA ALA A 74 -13.10 -3.34 26.16
C ALA A 74 -12.39 -3.63 24.83
N TYR A 75 -11.06 -3.49 24.78
CA TYR A 75 -10.27 -3.75 23.57
C TYR A 75 -10.19 -5.23 23.24
N ALA A 76 -10.05 -6.09 24.26
CA ALA A 76 -10.09 -7.53 24.10
C ALA A 76 -11.47 -8.06 23.66
N HIS A 77 -12.52 -7.24 23.63
CA HIS A 77 -13.81 -7.65 23.07
C HIS A 77 -14.10 -7.03 21.70
N SER A 78 -13.16 -6.23 21.16
CA SER A 78 -13.30 -5.63 19.85
C SER A 78 -12.55 -6.42 18.78
N VAL A 79 -13.19 -6.59 17.63
CA VAL A 79 -12.67 -7.41 16.52
C VAL A 79 -12.04 -6.57 15.40
N TRP A 80 -12.28 -5.25 15.37
CA TRP A 80 -11.86 -4.39 14.26
C TRP A 80 -11.50 -2.94 14.65
N ALA A 81 -11.70 -2.52 15.89
CA ALA A 81 -11.27 -1.19 16.35
C ALA A 81 -11.03 -1.15 17.85
N SER A 82 -9.86 -0.67 18.26
CA SER A 82 -9.65 -0.32 19.66
C SER A 82 -10.18 1.11 19.89
N PRO A 83 -11.31 1.33 20.59
CA PRO A 83 -11.89 2.66 20.73
C PRO A 83 -10.89 3.65 21.34
N MET A 84 -10.88 4.87 20.80
CA MET A 84 -9.97 5.92 21.24
C MET A 84 -10.24 6.31 22.69
N PRO A 85 -9.19 6.55 23.51
CA PRO A 85 -9.40 7.08 24.84
C PRO A 85 -10.08 8.45 24.75
N SER A 86 -11.11 8.64 25.56
CA SER A 86 -11.78 9.93 25.69
C SER A 86 -10.83 10.98 26.29
N TRP A 87 -11.15 12.26 26.14
CA TRP A 87 -10.36 13.33 26.77
C TRP A 87 -10.32 13.18 28.29
N THR A 88 -11.37 12.65 28.91
CA THR A 88 -11.42 12.33 30.36
C THR A 88 -10.48 11.19 30.73
N ASP A 89 -10.32 10.18 29.86
CA ASP A 89 -9.35 9.11 30.07
C ASP A 89 -7.94 9.65 30.06
N ARG A 90 -7.63 10.52 29.08
CA ARG A 90 -6.29 11.13 28.98
C ARG A 90 -5.95 11.93 30.21
N LEU A 91 -6.86 12.79 30.65
CA LEU A 91 -6.67 13.62 31.83
C LEU A 91 -6.47 12.81 33.11
N LEU A 92 -7.26 11.75 33.30
CA LEU A 92 -7.12 10.84 34.43
C LEU A 92 -5.74 10.14 34.42
N LEU A 93 -5.34 9.61 33.26
CA LEU A 93 -4.07 8.89 33.12
C LEU A 93 -2.87 9.82 33.29
N GLU A 94 -2.91 11.04 32.77
CA GLU A 94 -1.86 12.04 32.98
C GLU A 94 -1.68 12.37 34.46
N VAL A 95 -2.79 12.59 35.19
CA VAL A 95 -2.75 12.84 36.65
C VAL A 95 -2.22 11.62 37.41
N ALA A 96 -2.67 10.42 37.05
CA ALA A 96 -2.20 9.18 37.67
C ALA A 96 -0.71 8.90 37.39
N LEU A 97 -0.22 9.23 36.19
CA LEU A 97 1.20 9.13 35.84
C LEU A 97 2.04 10.15 36.61
N ALA A 98 1.61 11.41 36.69
CA ALA A 98 2.27 12.43 37.49
C ALA A 98 2.41 11.98 38.96
N ALA A 99 1.31 11.48 39.53
CA ALA A 99 1.28 10.87 40.85
C ALA A 99 2.21 9.64 40.95
N THR A 100 2.45 8.90 39.89
CA THR A 100 3.34 7.73 39.89
C THR A 100 4.82 8.13 39.91
N PHE A 101 5.24 9.14 39.16
CA PHE A 101 6.66 9.57 39.08
C PHE A 101 7.17 10.34 40.31
N GLU A 102 6.30 10.69 41.25
CA GLU A 102 6.69 11.25 42.54
C GLU A 102 7.22 10.19 43.55
N THR A 103 7.30 8.91 43.20
CA THR A 103 7.96 7.85 44.02
C THR A 103 9.35 7.59 43.48
N GLY A 104 10.30 7.26 44.34
CA GLY A 104 11.63 6.80 43.91
C GLY A 104 11.63 5.50 43.08
N ALA A 105 10.51 4.77 43.04
CA ALA A 105 10.28 3.62 42.17
C ALA A 105 8.81 3.63 41.70
N PRO A 106 8.52 4.05 40.45
CA PRO A 106 7.16 4.04 39.91
C PRO A 106 6.68 2.61 39.57
N ASP A 107 5.36 2.41 39.55
CA ASP A 107 4.74 1.17 39.03
C ASP A 107 4.94 1.12 37.50
N TYR A 108 6.05 0.53 37.05
CA TYR A 108 6.44 0.51 35.64
C TYR A 108 5.40 -0.17 34.73
N ALA A 109 4.71 -1.20 35.25
CA ALA A 109 3.68 -1.90 34.47
C ALA A 109 2.48 -1.00 34.19
N PHE A 110 2.05 -0.22 35.19
CA PHE A 110 1.04 0.81 35.00
C PHE A 110 1.52 1.90 34.03
N VAL A 111 2.75 2.41 34.20
CA VAL A 111 3.27 3.49 33.35
C VAL A 111 3.29 3.09 31.87
N VAL A 112 3.80 1.90 31.55
CA VAL A 112 3.83 1.39 30.16
C VAL A 112 2.41 1.28 29.60
N SER A 113 1.48 0.71 30.36
CA SER A 113 0.10 0.50 29.90
C SER A 113 -0.68 1.81 29.76
N ALA A 114 -0.47 2.77 30.66
CA ALA A 114 -1.08 4.10 30.56
C ALA A 114 -0.51 4.89 29.39
N GLN A 115 0.80 4.79 29.14
CA GLN A 115 1.44 5.47 28.02
C GLN A 115 1.06 4.87 26.67
N ALA A 116 0.82 3.56 26.61
CA ALA A 116 0.20 2.91 25.48
C ALA A 116 -1.15 3.59 25.15
N VAL A 117 -2.06 3.67 26.12
CA VAL A 117 -3.34 4.37 25.96
C VAL A 117 -3.18 5.84 25.55
N LEU A 118 -2.34 6.62 26.23
CA LEU A 118 -2.18 8.06 25.95
C LEU A 118 -1.63 8.36 24.54
N ASN A 119 -0.83 7.47 23.97
CA ASN A 119 -0.31 7.65 22.62
C ASN A 119 -1.35 7.39 21.51
N ARG A 120 -2.53 6.87 21.86
CA ARG A 120 -3.65 6.69 20.94
C ARG A 120 -4.39 8.02 20.80
N ALA A 121 -3.92 8.84 19.85
CA ALA A 121 -4.48 10.18 19.61
C ALA A 121 -5.30 10.34 18.31
N VAL A 122 -5.14 9.46 17.30
CA VAL A 122 -5.91 9.44 16.04
C VAL A 122 -6.03 7.98 15.56
N GLU A 123 -7.19 7.56 15.04
CA GLU A 123 -7.43 6.19 14.52
C GLU A 123 -6.57 5.79 13.30
N THR A 124 -5.80 6.73 12.73
CA THR A 124 -4.90 6.51 11.59
C THR A 124 -3.42 6.70 11.94
N LYS A 125 -3.06 6.68 13.22
CA LYS A 125 -1.64 6.65 13.56
C LYS A 125 -1.00 5.37 13.01
N PRO A 126 0.22 5.44 12.44
CA PRO A 126 0.96 4.27 12.00
C PRO A 126 1.07 3.20 13.09
N SER A 127 1.19 3.63 14.35
CA SER A 127 1.25 2.73 15.49
C SER A 127 -0.03 1.91 15.67
N ASP A 128 -1.21 2.51 15.45
CA ASP A 128 -2.49 1.81 15.55
C ASP A 128 -2.68 0.87 14.36
N VAL A 129 -2.29 1.27 13.15
CA VAL A 129 -2.34 0.41 11.95
C VAL A 129 -1.40 -0.79 12.09
N LEU A 130 -0.13 -0.56 12.46
CA LEU A 130 0.84 -1.63 12.67
C LEU A 130 0.39 -2.57 13.81
N ALA A 131 -0.10 -2.03 14.92
CA ALA A 131 -0.64 -2.83 16.01
C ALA A 131 -1.83 -3.68 15.56
N PHE A 132 -2.69 -3.12 14.71
CA PHE A 132 -3.82 -3.82 14.13
C PHE A 132 -3.41 -4.91 13.14
N GLU A 133 -2.38 -4.71 12.34
CA GLU A 133 -1.84 -5.73 11.44
C GLU A 133 -1.10 -6.85 12.19
N ALA A 134 -0.33 -6.50 13.22
CA ALA A 134 0.52 -7.44 13.98
C ALA A 134 -0.27 -8.50 14.76
N VAL A 135 -1.56 -8.28 14.97
CA VAL A 135 -2.45 -9.20 15.69
C VAL A 135 -3.28 -10.07 14.76
N GLN A 136 -3.21 -9.82 13.45
CA GLN A 136 -3.99 -10.60 12.49
C GLN A 136 -3.44 -12.04 12.39
N PRO A 137 -4.33 -13.05 12.36
CA PRO A 137 -3.94 -14.44 12.50
C PRO A 137 -3.16 -14.99 11.30
N ASN A 138 -3.35 -14.40 10.11
CA ASN A 138 -2.71 -14.84 8.87
C ASN A 138 -2.56 -13.67 7.87
N GLU A 139 -1.91 -13.96 6.76
CA GLU A 139 -1.58 -12.96 5.73
C GLU A 139 -2.79 -12.36 5.01
N GLU A 140 -3.86 -13.14 4.85
CA GLU A 140 -5.10 -12.66 4.26
C GLU A 140 -5.78 -11.63 5.18
N HIS A 141 -5.85 -11.92 6.48
CA HIS A 141 -6.41 -10.99 7.46
C HIS A 141 -5.56 -9.73 7.61
N ARG A 142 -4.23 -9.84 7.51
CA ARG A 142 -3.35 -8.65 7.43
C ARG A 142 -3.70 -7.78 6.24
N ARG A 143 -3.92 -8.36 5.06
CA ARG A 143 -4.35 -7.61 3.88
C ARG A 143 -5.70 -6.92 4.09
N TRP A 144 -6.66 -7.58 4.75
CA TRP A 144 -7.94 -6.93 5.07
C TRP A 144 -7.79 -5.80 6.08
N ALA A 145 -6.94 -5.99 7.09
CA ALA A 145 -6.63 -4.97 8.09
C ALA A 145 -5.94 -3.75 7.48
N GLN A 146 -4.97 -3.99 6.60
CA GLN A 146 -4.28 -2.99 5.80
C GLN A 146 -5.26 -2.20 4.93
N SER A 147 -6.14 -2.90 4.20
CA SER A 147 -7.15 -2.25 3.37
C SER A 147 -8.15 -1.45 4.20
N LEU A 148 -8.54 -1.94 5.39
CA LEU A 148 -9.40 -1.19 6.31
C LEU A 148 -8.73 0.12 6.73
N ALA A 149 -7.46 0.07 7.09
CA ALA A 149 -6.67 1.26 7.41
C ALA A 149 -6.56 2.22 6.22
N THR A 150 -6.30 1.68 5.03
CA THR A 150 -6.20 2.45 3.78
C THR A 150 -7.50 3.17 3.45
N VAL A 151 -8.63 2.47 3.47
CA VAL A 151 -9.96 3.03 3.19
C VAL A 151 -10.33 4.10 4.22
N ARG A 152 -10.03 3.89 5.51
CA ARG A 152 -10.21 4.91 6.55
C ARG A 152 -9.36 6.15 6.31
N TYR A 153 -8.10 5.97 5.92
CA TYR A 153 -7.21 7.09 5.59
C TYR A 153 -7.75 7.88 4.39
N GLN A 154 -8.15 7.19 3.32
CA GLN A 154 -8.74 7.81 2.12
C GLN A 154 -10.04 8.55 2.45
N GLN A 155 -10.89 7.98 3.30
CA GLN A 155 -12.10 8.64 3.76
C GLN A 155 -11.76 9.96 4.48
N LEU A 156 -10.85 9.92 5.46
CA LEU A 156 -10.47 11.10 6.24
C LEU A 156 -9.83 12.20 5.38
N ASP A 157 -8.99 11.83 4.41
CA ASP A 157 -8.41 12.81 3.50
C ASP A 157 -9.47 13.40 2.56
N TRP A 158 -10.37 12.58 2.02
CA TRP A 158 -11.50 13.04 1.23
C TRP A 158 -12.40 14.01 2.02
N GLU A 159 -12.76 13.66 3.26
CA GLU A 159 -13.56 14.51 4.15
C GLU A 159 -12.86 15.85 4.44
N ARG A 160 -11.56 15.83 4.74
CA ARG A 160 -10.74 17.03 4.94
C ARG A 160 -10.75 17.91 3.69
N ASN A 161 -10.55 17.33 2.52
CA ASN A 161 -10.54 18.06 1.25
C ASN A 161 -11.91 18.70 0.96
N GLU A 162 -13.01 18.00 1.22
CA GLU A 162 -14.36 18.57 1.10
C GLU A 162 -14.62 19.70 2.11
N MET A 163 -14.12 19.58 3.34
CA MET A 163 -14.18 20.64 4.35
C MET A 163 -13.40 21.89 3.95
N VAL A 164 -12.17 21.74 3.44
CA VAL A 164 -11.36 22.86 2.92
C VAL A 164 -12.04 23.51 1.72
N SER A 165 -12.59 22.69 0.83
CA SER A 165 -13.35 23.11 -0.36
C SER A 165 -14.59 23.92 0.05
N LEU A 166 -15.31 23.51 1.11
CA LEU A 166 -16.44 24.23 1.68
C LEU A 166 -16.01 25.56 2.31
N ALA A 167 -14.95 25.57 3.13
CA ALA A 167 -14.43 26.77 3.77
C ALA A 167 -14.06 27.85 2.75
N ARG A 168 -13.31 27.50 1.68
CA ARG A 168 -12.96 28.45 0.60
C ARG A 168 -14.17 29.08 -0.07
N ARG A 169 -15.28 28.34 -0.21
CA ARG A 169 -16.52 28.84 -0.81
C ARG A 169 -17.28 29.79 0.08
N ILE A 170 -17.40 29.45 1.37
CA ILE A 170 -18.03 30.34 2.37
C ILE A 170 -17.28 31.69 2.40
N THR A 171 -15.96 31.66 2.18
CA THR A 171 -15.13 32.87 2.11
C THR A 171 -15.09 33.56 0.74
N SER A 172 -15.58 32.94 -0.33
CA SER A 172 -15.59 33.54 -1.68
C SER A 172 -16.93 34.23 -1.95
N ALA A 173 -16.90 35.49 -2.41
CA ALA A 173 -18.07 36.36 -2.58
C ALA A 173 -19.05 35.98 -3.73
N GLY A 174 -19.02 34.74 -4.24
CA GLY A 174 -19.90 34.28 -5.33
C GLY A 174 -21.08 33.45 -4.82
N GLY A 175 -22.29 33.76 -5.29
CA GLY A 175 -23.52 33.03 -4.96
C GLY A 175 -23.50 31.54 -5.37
N ILE A 176 -24.30 30.73 -4.67
CA ILE A 176 -24.35 29.27 -4.84
C ILE A 176 -25.35 28.90 -5.95
N ASP A 177 -24.87 28.27 -7.03
CA ASP A 177 -25.71 27.67 -8.07
C ASP A 177 -26.44 26.41 -7.54
N ALA A 178 -27.76 26.35 -7.74
CA ALA A 178 -28.64 25.31 -7.23
C ALA A 178 -28.46 23.95 -7.93
N ASP A 179 -28.16 23.94 -9.24
CA ASP A 179 -27.96 22.70 -10.01
C ASP A 179 -26.58 22.08 -9.73
N ALA A 180 -25.54 22.91 -9.70
CA ALA A 180 -24.23 22.50 -9.21
C ALA A 180 -24.30 21.93 -7.78
N SER A 181 -25.14 22.50 -6.91
CA SER A 181 -25.34 22.03 -5.53
C SER A 181 -26.07 20.70 -5.43
N ARG A 182 -27.06 20.43 -6.30
CA ARG A 182 -27.74 19.12 -6.36
C ARG A 182 -26.78 18.03 -6.84
N ASN A 183 -26.09 18.24 -7.95
CA ASN A 183 -25.14 17.27 -8.51
C ASN A 183 -23.94 17.03 -7.58
N ARG A 184 -23.55 18.03 -6.78
CA ARG A 184 -22.51 17.87 -5.76
C ARG A 184 -23.00 17.07 -4.56
N ARG A 185 -24.20 17.35 -4.04
CA ARG A 185 -24.80 16.55 -2.96
C ARG A 185 -24.90 15.08 -3.35
N ALA A 186 -25.38 14.78 -4.56
CA ALA A 186 -25.43 13.40 -5.06
C ALA A 186 -24.05 12.72 -5.07
N ARG A 187 -22.99 13.42 -5.51
CA ARG A 187 -21.61 12.91 -5.48
C ARG A 187 -21.06 12.72 -4.06
N LEU A 188 -21.34 13.64 -3.14
CA LEU A 188 -20.94 13.54 -1.73
C LEU A 188 -21.57 12.31 -1.07
N PHE A 189 -22.88 12.12 -1.24
CA PHE A 189 -23.57 10.95 -0.70
C PHE A 189 -23.10 9.65 -1.37
N ALA A 190 -22.91 9.63 -2.69
CA ALA A 190 -22.41 8.44 -3.39
C ALA A 190 -21.00 8.04 -2.92
N THR A 191 -20.08 9.00 -2.82
CA THR A 191 -18.70 8.75 -2.38
C THR A 191 -18.66 8.37 -0.90
N GLY A 192 -19.39 9.09 -0.05
CA GLY A 192 -19.50 8.80 1.38
C GLY A 192 -20.11 7.42 1.66
N ASN A 193 -21.19 7.06 0.96
CA ASN A 193 -21.79 5.73 1.08
C ASN A 193 -20.82 4.64 0.59
N GLY A 194 -20.02 4.90 -0.46
CA GLY A 194 -18.99 3.98 -0.93
C GLY A 194 -17.96 3.65 0.17
N PHE A 195 -17.46 4.66 0.89
CA PHE A 195 -16.58 4.45 2.04
C PHE A 195 -17.28 3.65 3.15
N VAL A 196 -18.51 4.02 3.52
CA VAL A 196 -19.26 3.32 4.59
C VAL A 196 -19.45 1.84 4.26
N SER A 197 -19.96 1.53 3.06
CA SER A 197 -20.18 0.15 2.63
C SER A 197 -18.89 -0.66 2.60
N GLU A 198 -17.79 -0.07 2.14
CA GLU A 198 -16.50 -0.75 2.10
C GLU A 198 -15.94 -1.02 3.49
N LEU A 199 -16.05 -0.05 4.41
CA LEU A 199 -15.62 -0.19 5.79
C LEU A 199 -16.43 -1.25 6.54
N GLU A 200 -17.76 -1.24 6.43
CA GLU A 200 -18.64 -2.24 7.05
C GLU A 200 -18.29 -3.66 6.60
N ARG A 201 -17.95 -3.79 5.32
CA ARG A 201 -17.63 -5.06 4.68
C ARG A 201 -16.29 -5.61 5.13
N LEU A 202 -15.25 -4.76 5.19
CA LEU A 202 -13.94 -5.12 5.75
C LEU A 202 -14.05 -5.46 7.24
N GLN A 203 -14.82 -4.68 8.00
CA GLN A 203 -15.10 -4.95 9.41
C GLN A 203 -15.83 -6.29 9.59
N GLY A 204 -16.81 -6.58 8.72
CA GLY A 204 -17.53 -7.86 8.71
C GLY A 204 -16.61 -9.04 8.41
N ALA A 205 -15.72 -8.93 7.43
CA ALA A 205 -14.74 -9.97 7.10
C ALA A 205 -13.80 -10.27 8.28
N LEU A 206 -13.31 -9.22 8.94
CA LEU A 206 -12.47 -9.34 10.14
C LEU A 206 -13.25 -9.91 11.34
N ALA A 207 -14.55 -9.60 11.46
CA ALA A 207 -15.41 -10.06 12.55
C ALA A 207 -15.88 -11.52 12.42
N ALA A 208 -16.02 -12.02 11.20
CA ALA A 208 -16.61 -13.34 10.92
C ALA A 208 -15.76 -14.53 11.39
N THR A 209 -14.47 -14.33 11.66
CA THR A 209 -13.51 -15.44 11.87
C THR A 209 -13.23 -15.82 13.32
N GLY A 210 -14.03 -15.35 14.28
CA GLY A 210 -13.95 -15.83 15.67
C GLY A 210 -12.57 -15.66 16.31
N SER A 211 -11.84 -14.61 15.92
CA SER A 211 -10.58 -14.26 16.57
C SER A 211 -10.88 -13.94 18.04
N ASP A 212 -10.25 -14.69 18.95
CA ASP A 212 -10.20 -14.31 20.35
C ASP A 212 -9.68 -12.87 20.45
N GLY A 213 -10.27 -12.14 21.39
CA GLY A 213 -9.94 -10.76 21.70
C GLY A 213 -8.51 -10.33 21.46
N VAL A 214 -8.33 -9.26 20.70
CA VAL A 214 -7.01 -8.69 20.45
C VAL A 214 -6.41 -8.22 21.77
N GLU A 215 -5.32 -8.83 22.24
CA GLU A 215 -4.48 -8.23 23.28
C GLU A 215 -3.70 -7.05 22.65
N ALA A 216 -4.41 -5.94 22.46
CA ALA A 216 -3.99 -4.79 21.66
C ALA A 216 -3.07 -3.84 22.43
N LEU A 217 -3.15 -3.84 23.77
CA LEU A 217 -2.35 -2.95 24.61
C LEU A 217 -1.07 -3.65 25.03
N ALA A 218 0.06 -3.10 24.59
CA ALA A 218 1.37 -3.51 25.04
C ALA A 218 1.49 -3.37 26.57
N ASP A 219 2.01 -4.40 27.21
CA ASP A 219 2.42 -4.35 28.61
C ASP A 219 3.93 -4.48 28.76
N LEU A 220 4.43 -4.20 29.97
CA LEU A 220 5.85 -4.24 30.25
C LEU A 220 6.46 -5.62 29.95
N GLY A 221 5.76 -6.71 30.31
CA GLY A 221 6.25 -8.06 30.07
C GLY A 221 6.38 -8.39 28.57
N ALA A 222 5.42 -7.95 27.74
CA ALA A 222 5.46 -8.09 26.30
C ALA A 222 6.63 -7.30 25.69
N VAL A 223 6.86 -6.07 26.14
CA VAL A 223 7.99 -5.25 25.69
C VAL A 223 9.33 -5.91 26.06
N GLN A 224 9.49 -6.36 27.31
CA GLN A 224 10.73 -6.97 27.79
C GLN A 224 11.06 -8.28 27.06
N ARG A 225 10.06 -9.09 26.70
CA ARG A 225 10.26 -10.32 25.92
C ARG A 225 10.75 -10.08 24.49
N LEU A 226 10.43 -8.92 23.92
CA LEU A 226 10.79 -8.57 22.54
C LEU A 226 12.14 -7.85 22.43
N LEU A 227 12.66 -7.32 23.54
CA LEU A 227 13.97 -6.70 23.60
C LEU A 227 15.07 -7.76 23.73
N ARG A 228 16.14 -7.62 22.95
CA ARG A 228 17.40 -8.38 23.09
C ARG A 228 18.27 -7.78 24.20
N ALA A 229 19.28 -8.53 24.62
CA ALA A 229 20.16 -8.14 25.74
C ALA A 229 20.96 -6.84 25.50
N ASP A 230 21.20 -6.48 24.23
CA ASP A 230 21.91 -5.27 23.79
C ASP A 230 20.97 -4.11 23.42
N GLU A 231 19.67 -4.25 23.66
CA GLU A 231 18.63 -3.28 23.28
C GLU A 231 18.00 -2.61 24.50
N ALA A 232 17.56 -1.37 24.35
CA ALA A 232 16.67 -0.72 25.30
C ALA A 232 15.61 0.13 24.60
N LEU A 233 14.42 0.21 25.21
CA LEU A 233 13.34 1.10 24.83
C LEU A 233 13.32 2.32 25.76
N LEU A 234 13.53 3.51 25.20
CA LEU A 234 13.47 4.79 25.88
C LEU A 234 12.08 5.41 25.70
N VAL A 235 11.45 5.76 26.82
CA VAL A 235 10.12 6.38 26.84
C VAL A 235 10.19 7.68 27.62
N HIS A 236 9.81 8.78 26.96
CA HIS A 236 9.73 10.11 27.57
C HIS A 236 8.26 10.49 27.79
N ILE A 237 7.94 10.96 29.00
CA ILE A 237 6.57 11.22 29.44
C ILE A 237 6.51 12.64 30.03
N PRO A 238 5.99 13.63 29.29
CA PRO A 238 5.82 14.98 29.81
C PRO A 238 4.65 15.03 30.81
N LEU A 239 4.92 15.49 32.04
CA LEU A 239 4.00 15.51 33.18
C LEU A 239 4.04 16.88 33.85
N GLY A 240 3.30 17.86 33.33
CA GLY A 240 3.10 19.16 33.99
C GLY A 240 4.39 19.90 34.40
N GLY A 241 5.40 19.96 33.50
CA GLY A 241 6.70 20.60 33.76
C GLY A 241 7.78 19.65 34.32
N VAL A 242 7.45 18.39 34.56
CA VAL A 242 8.40 17.31 34.84
C VAL A 242 8.45 16.37 33.64
N LEU A 243 9.65 15.96 33.24
CA LEU A 243 9.84 14.93 32.22
C LEU A 243 10.18 13.62 32.93
N GLY A 244 9.23 12.69 32.94
CA GLY A 244 9.48 11.30 33.31
C GLY A 244 10.21 10.57 32.18
N LYS A 245 11.17 9.72 32.53
CA LYS A 245 11.99 8.97 31.58
C LYS A 245 12.09 7.53 32.03
N LEU A 246 11.82 6.60 31.13
CA LEU A 246 12.02 5.17 31.34
C LEU A 246 13.02 4.64 30.32
N CYS A 247 13.89 3.75 30.78
CA CYS A 247 14.74 2.91 29.96
C CYS A 247 14.40 1.45 30.30
N ILE A 248 13.77 0.77 29.36
CA ILE A 248 13.27 -0.61 29.52
C ILE A 248 14.24 -1.53 28.79
N ARG A 249 14.73 -2.55 29.48
CA ARG A 249 15.54 -3.66 28.94
C ARG A 249 14.84 -4.99 29.22
N SER A 250 15.30 -6.05 28.57
CA SER A 250 14.78 -7.40 28.79
C SER A 250 14.89 -7.88 30.24
N ASP A 251 15.86 -7.35 31.00
CA ASP A 251 16.19 -7.74 32.37
C ASP A 251 15.72 -6.75 33.45
N GLY A 252 15.25 -5.55 33.08
CA GLY A 252 14.81 -4.56 34.06
C GLY A 252 14.38 -3.23 33.48
N VAL A 253 14.02 -2.29 34.38
CA VAL A 253 13.64 -0.92 34.04
C VAL A 253 14.43 0.04 34.91
N THR A 254 15.03 1.05 34.27
CA THR A 254 15.63 2.21 34.94
C THR A 254 14.75 3.43 34.67
N SER A 255 14.53 4.28 35.67
CA SER A 255 13.77 5.50 35.48
C SER A 255 14.45 6.71 36.09
N ALA A 256 14.20 7.86 35.48
CA ALA A 256 14.60 9.15 36.01
C ALA A 256 13.48 10.17 35.77
N SER A 257 13.46 11.22 36.58
CA SER A 257 12.61 12.38 36.35
C SER A 257 13.44 13.65 36.50
N GLN A 258 13.10 14.67 35.74
CA GLN A 258 13.71 15.99 35.89
C GLN A 258 12.70 17.08 35.55
N ARG A 259 12.83 18.23 36.20
CA ARG A 259 12.09 19.43 35.80
C ARG A 259 12.63 19.90 34.45
N PHE A 260 11.72 20.36 33.58
CA PHE A 260 12.09 20.94 32.31
C PHE A 260 11.18 22.13 32.00
N ASP A 261 11.72 23.08 31.24
CA ASP A 261 10.94 24.15 30.63
C ASP A 261 10.71 23.79 29.17
N GLY A 262 9.46 23.49 28.81
CA GLY A 262 9.09 23.12 27.45
C GLY A 262 9.39 24.21 26.42
N ALA A 263 9.30 25.49 26.80
CA ALA A 263 9.62 26.60 25.90
C ALA A 263 11.14 26.67 25.64
N ALA A 264 11.96 26.47 26.67
CA ALA A 264 13.41 26.40 26.52
C ALA A 264 13.85 25.20 25.68
N VAL A 265 13.28 24.00 25.94
CA VAL A 265 13.56 22.80 25.14
C VAL A 265 13.16 22.99 23.68
N SER A 266 12.01 23.62 23.42
CA SER A 266 11.59 23.94 22.05
C SER A 266 12.54 24.95 21.38
N ALA A 267 13.05 25.94 22.12
CA ALA A 267 14.03 26.89 21.60
C ALA A 267 15.36 26.20 21.27
N ASP A 268 15.87 25.34 22.16
CA ASP A 268 17.09 24.55 21.96
C ASP A 268 16.96 23.65 20.72
N ALA A 269 15.86 22.88 20.63
CA ALA A 269 15.58 22.03 19.48
C ALA A 269 15.49 22.84 18.18
N ARG A 270 14.88 24.03 18.21
CA ARG A 270 14.80 24.92 17.05
C ARG A 270 16.18 25.39 16.60
N LEU A 271 17.06 25.78 17.52
CA LEU A 271 18.42 26.22 17.19
C LEU A 271 19.24 25.09 16.57
N VAL A 272 19.21 23.90 17.18
CA VAL A 272 19.88 22.72 16.62
C VAL A 272 19.33 22.38 15.24
N ARG A 273 18.01 22.35 15.07
CA ARG A 273 17.36 22.10 13.78
C ARG A 273 17.79 23.11 12.71
N LEU A 274 17.86 24.40 13.04
CA LEU A 274 18.31 25.44 12.08
C LEU A 274 19.74 25.18 11.59
N ALA A 275 20.64 24.71 12.47
CA ALA A 275 21.99 24.33 12.08
C ALA A 275 21.98 23.06 11.19
N LEU A 276 21.16 22.07 11.54
CA LEU A 276 21.03 20.82 10.77
C LEU A 276 20.44 21.02 9.37
N THR A 277 19.62 22.05 9.17
CA THR A 277 19.00 22.36 7.87
C THR A 277 19.65 23.54 7.16
N ALA A 278 20.86 23.94 7.55
CA ALA A 278 21.55 25.08 6.95
C ALA A 278 21.95 24.81 5.49
N VAL A 279 21.62 25.74 4.59
CA VAL A 279 21.80 25.61 3.12
C VAL A 279 23.05 26.29 2.56
N HIS A 280 23.96 26.76 3.41
CA HIS A 280 25.20 27.37 2.93
C HIS A 280 26.20 26.31 2.44
N ALA A 281 27.11 26.74 1.55
CA ALA A 281 28.22 25.91 1.08
C ALA A 281 29.11 25.45 2.27
N PRO A 282 29.75 24.27 2.20
CA PRO A 282 30.65 23.80 3.26
C PRO A 282 31.76 24.83 3.56
N SER A 283 31.86 25.26 4.82
CA SER A 283 32.83 26.26 5.28
C SER A 283 33.28 25.94 6.70
N VAL A 284 34.60 25.91 6.93
CA VAL A 284 35.16 25.66 8.27
C VAL A 284 34.62 26.68 9.28
N GLU A 285 34.49 27.94 8.89
CA GLU A 285 34.04 29.00 9.79
C GLU A 285 32.55 28.83 10.15
N ALA A 286 31.67 28.73 9.15
CA ALA A 286 30.22 28.62 9.37
C ALA A 286 29.84 27.29 10.04
N ASP A 287 30.37 26.16 9.56
CA ASP A 287 30.07 24.84 10.11
C ASP A 287 30.66 24.65 11.53
N SER A 288 31.70 25.40 11.92
CA SER A 288 32.18 25.37 13.32
C SER A 288 31.22 26.01 14.32
N GLN A 289 30.20 26.76 13.88
CA GLN A 289 29.22 27.45 14.74
C GLN A 289 28.04 26.56 15.16
N TYR A 290 28.22 25.23 15.19
CA TYR A 290 27.18 24.31 15.65
C TYR A 290 26.72 24.66 17.08
N PRO A 291 25.41 24.66 17.39
CA PRO A 291 24.84 24.98 18.70
C PRO A 291 25.10 23.87 19.73
N VAL A 292 26.37 23.73 20.13
CA VAL A 292 26.87 22.69 21.05
C VAL A 292 26.18 22.73 22.40
N ALA A 293 25.93 23.91 22.96
CA ALA A 293 25.36 24.03 24.30
C ALA A 293 23.92 23.49 24.34
N GLU A 294 23.14 23.80 23.31
CA GLU A 294 21.78 23.32 23.08
C GLU A 294 21.79 21.81 22.84
N ALA A 295 22.68 21.31 21.97
CA ALA A 295 22.83 19.88 21.69
C ALA A 295 23.16 19.07 22.95
N VAL A 296 24.03 19.59 23.82
CA VAL A 296 24.38 18.96 25.11
C VAL A 296 23.19 18.97 26.08
N ARG A 297 22.42 20.07 26.15
CA ARG A 297 21.22 20.13 26.99
C ARG A 297 20.17 19.12 26.51
N LEU A 298 19.95 19.01 25.20
CA LEU A 298 19.03 18.02 24.62
C LEU A 298 19.51 16.58 24.85
N ALA A 299 20.81 16.28 24.75
CA ALA A 299 21.35 14.95 25.06
C ALA A 299 21.11 14.56 26.53
N LYS A 300 21.34 15.50 27.45
CA LYS A 300 21.06 15.30 28.89
C LYS A 300 19.57 15.17 29.15
N LEU A 301 18.74 15.89 28.41
CA LEU A 301 17.29 15.75 28.46
C LEU A 301 16.87 14.32 28.08
N LEU A 302 17.47 13.80 27.00
CA LEU A 302 17.21 12.48 26.44
C LEU A 302 17.70 11.34 27.36
N LEU A 303 18.96 11.36 27.78
CA LEU A 303 19.65 10.20 28.41
C LEU A 303 19.99 10.37 29.90
N GLY A 304 20.01 11.59 30.43
CA GLY A 304 20.51 11.83 31.79
C GLY A 304 19.73 11.06 32.86
N GLY A 305 20.42 10.47 33.84
CA GLY A 305 19.80 9.63 34.87
C GLY A 305 19.39 8.23 34.40
N LEU A 306 19.71 7.85 33.16
CA LEU A 306 19.47 6.50 32.60
C LEU A 306 20.79 5.78 32.27
N GLU A 307 21.93 6.27 32.75
CA GLU A 307 23.28 5.86 32.32
C GLU A 307 23.55 4.37 32.53
N SER A 308 23.07 3.78 33.63
CA SER A 308 23.21 2.35 33.91
C SER A 308 22.52 1.47 32.87
N CYS A 309 21.42 1.96 32.30
CA CYS A 309 20.65 1.26 31.30
C CYS A 309 21.22 1.49 29.90
N THR A 310 21.55 2.73 29.55
CA THR A 310 22.07 3.07 28.23
C THR A 310 23.47 2.52 27.99
N ALA A 311 24.36 2.52 29.00
CA ALA A 311 25.71 1.98 28.86
C ALA A 311 25.73 0.47 28.54
N ALA A 312 24.69 -0.27 28.96
CA ALA A 312 24.55 -1.69 28.68
C ALA A 312 23.85 -1.97 27.33
N SER A 313 23.36 -0.94 26.63
CA SER A 313 22.56 -1.06 25.42
C SER A 313 23.24 -0.40 24.23
N ARG A 314 23.50 -1.18 23.19
CA ARG A 314 24.03 -0.67 21.92
C ARG A 314 22.92 -0.06 21.04
N ARG A 315 21.75 -0.70 21.01
CA ARG A 315 20.56 -0.25 20.25
C ARG A 315 19.54 0.41 21.16
N LEU A 316 19.24 1.68 20.89
CA LEU A 316 18.27 2.47 21.65
C LEU A 316 17.05 2.76 20.77
N TYR A 317 15.92 2.19 21.15
CA TYR A 317 14.61 2.51 20.57
C TYR A 317 14.05 3.73 21.29
N VAL A 318 13.77 4.81 20.57
CA VAL A 318 13.25 6.04 21.18
C VAL A 318 11.79 6.20 20.81
N VAL A 319 10.92 6.14 21.82
CA VAL A 319 9.47 6.30 21.65
C VAL A 319 9.15 7.79 21.58
N GLY A 320 8.87 8.25 20.37
CA GLY A 320 8.60 9.64 20.08
C GLY A 320 9.84 10.52 20.26
N THR A 321 10.30 11.11 19.16
CA THR A 321 11.33 12.15 19.18
C THR A 321 10.90 13.31 18.31
N GLY A 322 11.28 14.51 18.75
CA GLY A 322 11.09 15.72 17.98
C GLY A 322 12.07 15.81 16.82
N ASP A 323 12.03 16.93 16.12
CA ASP A 323 12.72 17.23 14.85
C ASP A 323 14.27 17.19 14.89
N VAL A 324 14.90 16.70 15.96
CA VAL A 324 16.35 16.62 16.15
C VAL A 324 16.74 15.15 16.39
N PRO A 325 17.51 14.52 15.49
CA PRO A 325 17.91 13.13 15.63
C PRO A 325 18.89 12.96 16.78
N PRO A 326 18.73 11.96 17.66
CA PRO A 326 19.66 11.68 18.75
C PRO A 326 21.11 11.51 18.28
N ALA A 327 21.32 10.95 17.08
CA ALA A 327 22.63 10.75 16.47
C ALA A 327 23.47 12.05 16.36
N ALA A 328 22.81 13.20 16.20
CA ALA A 328 23.45 14.52 16.08
C ALA A 328 23.68 15.23 17.42
N LEU A 329 23.32 14.63 18.56
CA LEU A 329 23.51 15.25 19.87
C LEU A 329 24.89 14.91 20.47
N LEU A 330 25.28 15.68 21.49
CA LEU A 330 26.60 15.62 22.14
C LEU A 330 26.46 15.40 23.64
N LEU A 331 27.33 14.59 24.25
CA LEU A 331 27.38 14.46 25.72
C LEU A 331 28.13 15.62 26.37
N GLU A 332 29.15 16.13 25.68
CA GLU A 332 30.02 17.19 26.15
C GLU A 332 30.48 18.13 25.02
N PRO A 333 30.87 19.38 25.35
CA PRO A 333 31.37 20.32 24.34
C PRO A 333 32.74 19.89 23.76
N PRO A 334 32.91 19.82 22.43
CA PRO A 334 34.23 19.64 21.82
C PRO A 334 35.17 20.83 22.07
N PRO A 335 36.49 20.67 21.80
CA PRO A 335 37.46 21.76 21.85
C PRO A 335 37.07 22.94 20.94
N LYS A 336 37.51 24.14 21.29
CA LYS A 336 37.28 25.35 20.47
C LYS A 336 38.16 25.37 19.22
N LEU A 337 37.61 25.92 18.13
CA LEU A 337 38.31 26.20 16.88
C LEU A 337 37.97 27.64 16.44
N GLY A 338 38.87 28.58 16.69
CA GLY A 338 38.57 30.00 16.48
C GLY A 338 37.40 30.46 17.36
N THR A 339 36.37 31.05 16.74
CA THR A 339 35.11 31.43 17.42
C THR A 339 34.14 30.25 17.60
N GLY A 340 34.33 29.16 16.87
CA GLY A 340 33.47 27.97 16.87
C GLY A 340 34.09 26.77 17.58
N TYR A 341 33.73 25.57 17.14
CA TYR A 341 34.13 24.29 17.71
C TYR A 341 34.83 23.38 16.70
N ASP A 342 35.78 22.57 17.17
CA ASP A 342 36.42 21.52 16.39
C ASP A 342 35.54 20.26 16.36
N LEU A 343 34.64 20.21 15.37
CA LEU A 343 33.70 19.09 15.20
C LEU A 343 34.39 17.76 14.87
N SER A 344 35.66 17.77 14.44
CA SER A 344 36.41 16.53 14.21
C SER A 344 36.73 15.77 15.50
N ARG A 345 36.68 16.47 16.64
CA ARG A 345 36.90 15.92 17.98
C ARG A 345 35.62 15.81 18.79
N ALA A 346 34.46 15.99 18.15
CA ALA A 346 33.17 15.89 18.81
C ALA A 346 32.77 14.44 19.07
N HIS A 347 32.32 14.17 20.29
CA HIS A 347 31.77 12.88 20.69
C HIS A 347 30.27 12.87 20.47
N TRP A 348 29.87 12.63 19.21
CA TRP A 348 28.47 12.46 18.82
C TRP A 348 27.88 11.19 19.44
N LEU A 349 26.61 11.23 19.88
CA LEU A 349 25.92 10.07 20.46
C LEU A 349 25.89 8.84 19.53
N VAL A 350 25.91 9.05 18.20
CA VAL A 350 25.97 7.94 17.24
C VAL A 350 27.24 7.10 17.40
N ARG A 351 28.32 7.61 18.01
CA ARG A 351 29.54 6.84 18.28
C ARG A 351 29.31 5.73 19.31
N ASP A 352 28.40 5.92 20.25
CA ASP A 352 28.15 4.97 21.34
C ASP A 352 26.94 4.08 21.05
N HIS A 353 25.91 4.66 20.44
CA HIS A 353 24.62 3.98 20.24
C HIS A 353 24.16 4.03 18.79
N SER A 354 23.34 3.07 18.42
CA SER A 354 22.49 3.13 17.22
C SER A 354 21.06 3.41 17.65
N PHE A 355 20.39 4.31 16.95
CA PHE A 355 19.05 4.78 17.31
C PHE A 355 18.00 4.27 16.33
N VAL A 356 16.86 3.88 16.86
CA VAL A 356 15.65 3.53 16.10
C VAL A 356 14.50 4.35 16.65
N GLU A 357 13.78 5.03 15.77
CA GLU A 357 12.61 5.82 16.14
C GLU A 357 11.35 4.98 16.00
N VAL A 358 10.52 4.98 17.04
CA VAL A 358 9.22 4.31 17.05
C VAL A 358 8.15 5.28 17.49
N SER A 359 7.00 5.26 16.82
CA SER A 359 5.93 6.22 17.05
C SER A 359 5.18 5.99 18.37
N SER A 360 5.21 4.75 18.88
CA SER A 360 4.66 4.39 20.19
C SER A 360 5.24 3.04 20.68
N ILE A 361 4.91 2.65 21.91
CA ILE A 361 5.26 1.33 22.46
C ILE A 361 4.58 0.21 21.67
N GLU A 362 3.33 0.43 21.23
CA GLU A 362 2.58 -0.51 20.41
C GLU A 362 3.20 -0.67 19.03
N ALA A 363 3.65 0.42 18.40
CA ALA A 363 4.39 0.35 17.14
C ALA A 363 5.67 -0.48 17.28
N PHE A 364 6.38 -0.35 18.40
CA PHE A 364 7.55 -1.19 18.70
C PHE A 364 7.16 -2.67 18.83
N VAL A 365 6.15 -2.99 19.64
CA VAL A 365 5.69 -4.38 19.82
C VAL A 365 5.21 -4.98 18.50
N ALA A 366 4.46 -4.21 17.71
CA ALA A 366 3.91 -4.61 16.42
C ALA A 366 5.00 -4.88 15.38
N SER A 367 5.91 -3.91 15.19
CA SER A 367 7.02 -4.04 14.24
C SER A 367 7.89 -5.26 14.55
N ARG A 368 8.14 -5.56 15.83
CA ARG A 368 8.86 -6.78 16.26
C ARG A 368 8.15 -8.08 15.92
N ARG A 369 6.82 -8.13 16.11
CA ARG A 369 6.01 -9.32 15.77
C ARG A 369 5.98 -9.56 14.25
N LEU A 370 5.89 -8.49 13.47
CA LEU A 370 5.83 -8.54 12.01
C LEU A 370 7.21 -8.79 11.36
N ALA A 371 8.29 -8.30 11.94
CA ALA A 371 9.66 -8.39 11.39
C ALA A 371 10.17 -9.81 11.14
N HIS A 372 9.61 -10.82 11.80
CA HIS A 372 10.03 -12.23 11.68
C HIS A 372 9.41 -12.96 10.47
N GLN A 373 8.47 -12.36 9.74
CA GLN A 373 7.80 -13.00 8.62
C GLN A 373 8.42 -12.57 7.28
N ARG A 374 9.40 -13.33 6.78
CA ARG A 374 9.93 -13.15 5.42
C ARG A 374 9.06 -13.92 4.43
N THR A 375 8.21 -13.22 3.69
CA THR A 375 7.42 -13.80 2.59
C THR A 375 7.93 -13.39 1.20
N ALA A 376 8.81 -12.39 1.13
CA ALA A 376 9.39 -11.87 -0.11
C ALA A 376 10.37 -12.87 -0.78
N VAL A 377 10.23 -13.00 -2.10
CA VAL A 377 11.03 -13.91 -2.94
C VAL A 377 12.14 -13.15 -3.69
N LEU A 378 11.93 -11.87 -3.98
CA LEU A 378 12.91 -10.92 -4.51
C LEU A 378 13.54 -10.13 -3.36
N ASP A 379 14.81 -9.76 -3.52
CA ASP A 379 15.56 -9.13 -2.44
C ASP A 379 15.44 -7.60 -2.50
N TYR A 380 15.44 -6.99 -3.70
CA TYR A 380 15.63 -5.54 -3.82
C TYR A 380 14.97 -4.94 -5.07
N LEU A 381 14.14 -3.91 -4.88
CA LEU A 381 13.65 -3.00 -5.92
C LEU A 381 14.18 -1.59 -5.67
N GLY A 382 14.99 -1.06 -6.57
CA GLY A 382 15.47 0.32 -6.53
C GLY A 382 14.78 1.20 -7.56
N VAL A 383 14.37 2.40 -7.18
CA VAL A 383 13.80 3.42 -8.08
C VAL A 383 14.51 4.75 -7.84
N GLY A 384 15.08 5.35 -8.89
CA GLY A 384 15.81 6.61 -8.73
C GLY A 384 16.34 7.19 -10.03
N ASP A 385 17.08 8.30 -9.93
CA ASP A 385 17.60 9.06 -11.07
C ASP A 385 16.52 9.32 -12.15
N PRO A 386 15.38 9.94 -11.78
CA PRO A 386 14.33 10.23 -12.75
C PRO A 386 14.79 11.26 -13.78
N VAL A 387 14.29 11.15 -15.01
CA VAL A 387 14.48 12.16 -16.06
C VAL A 387 13.50 13.30 -15.82
N LEU A 388 14.02 14.46 -15.43
CA LEU A 388 13.18 15.60 -15.01
C LEU A 388 12.85 16.52 -16.19
N SER A 389 13.82 16.73 -17.08
CA SER A 389 13.66 17.51 -18.32
C SER A 389 13.24 16.64 -19.52
N PRO A 390 12.26 17.06 -20.35
CA PRO A 390 11.94 16.34 -21.58
C PRO A 390 13.11 16.41 -22.57
N ALA A 391 13.33 15.33 -23.32
CA ALA A 391 14.28 15.33 -24.44
C ALA A 391 13.88 16.41 -25.49
N PRO A 392 14.83 16.97 -26.28
CA PRO A 392 14.63 18.24 -27.00
C PRO A 392 13.67 18.25 -28.22
N GLN A 393 12.64 17.40 -28.30
CA GLN A 393 11.87 17.23 -29.56
C GLN A 393 10.35 17.48 -29.51
N SER A 394 9.73 17.87 -28.39
CA SER A 394 8.27 17.98 -28.34
C SER A 394 7.76 19.13 -27.46
N ALA A 395 8.21 20.35 -27.74
CA ALA A 395 7.73 21.57 -27.07
C ALA A 395 6.46 22.20 -27.68
N ALA A 396 5.77 21.51 -28.60
CA ALA A 396 4.58 22.06 -29.26
C ALA A 396 3.39 21.14 -29.03
N LEU A 397 2.62 21.42 -27.95
CA LEU A 397 1.23 21.01 -27.64
C LEU A 397 1.09 20.55 -26.17
N ALA A 398 1.23 21.48 -25.21
CA ALA A 398 0.74 21.28 -23.84
C ALA A 398 -0.50 22.15 -23.62
N THR A 399 -1.56 21.58 -23.06
CA THR A 399 -2.81 22.30 -22.74
C THR A 399 -2.71 22.99 -21.38
N ARG A 400 -3.45 24.10 -21.21
CA ARG A 400 -3.31 25.14 -20.17
C ARG A 400 -3.51 24.73 -18.68
N ARG A 401 -3.53 23.45 -18.33
CA ARG A 401 -3.47 22.99 -16.92
C ARG A 401 -2.14 22.37 -16.52
N ASP A 402 -1.32 21.98 -17.51
CA ASP A 402 -0.09 21.20 -17.31
C ASP A 402 1.19 22.08 -17.32
N GLU A 403 1.06 23.36 -17.69
CA GLU A 403 2.20 24.29 -17.77
C GLU A 403 2.85 24.61 -16.41
N GLY A 404 2.18 24.32 -15.29
CA GLY A 404 2.66 24.64 -13.94
C GLY A 404 3.53 23.56 -13.30
N LEU A 405 2.99 22.34 -13.16
CA LEU A 405 3.67 21.25 -12.45
C LEU A 405 4.81 20.65 -13.27
N GLY A 406 4.58 20.36 -14.56
CA GLY A 406 5.61 19.80 -15.44
C GLY A 406 6.84 20.72 -15.57
N ALA A 407 6.62 22.04 -15.69
CA ALA A 407 7.70 23.02 -15.71
C ALA A 407 8.40 23.15 -14.35
N ALA A 408 7.65 23.06 -13.24
CA ALA A 408 8.21 23.09 -11.90
C ALA A 408 9.09 21.87 -11.60
N LEU A 409 8.67 20.68 -12.03
CA LEU A 409 9.44 19.44 -11.91
C LEU A 409 10.71 19.47 -12.77
N ALA A 410 10.64 20.04 -13.98
CA ALA A 410 11.81 20.18 -14.86
C ALA A 410 12.89 21.13 -14.30
N ASN A 411 12.53 22.00 -13.34
CA ASN A 411 13.48 22.90 -12.67
C ASN A 411 14.17 22.27 -11.46
N LEU A 412 13.77 21.06 -11.05
CA LEU A 412 14.49 20.32 -10.01
C LEU A 412 15.87 19.87 -10.56
N PRO A 413 16.93 19.90 -9.73
CA PRO A 413 18.25 19.46 -10.17
C PRO A 413 18.24 17.95 -10.43
N GLU A 414 18.89 17.52 -11.51
CA GLU A 414 19.15 16.10 -11.77
C GLU A 414 20.09 15.53 -10.69
N LEU A 415 19.87 14.27 -10.30
CA LEU A 415 20.61 13.59 -9.23
C LEU A 415 21.26 12.29 -9.75
N PRO A 416 22.24 12.34 -10.67
CA PRO A 416 22.84 11.14 -11.25
C PRO A 416 23.54 10.24 -10.21
N GLU A 417 23.95 10.80 -9.06
CA GLU A 417 24.51 10.05 -7.94
C GLU A 417 23.49 9.08 -7.32
N SER A 418 22.18 9.32 -7.49
CA SER A 418 21.12 8.44 -6.99
C SER A 418 21.10 7.08 -7.70
N ALA A 419 21.43 7.02 -9.00
CA ALA A 419 21.63 5.75 -9.70
C ALA A 419 22.80 4.97 -9.10
N GLN A 420 23.92 5.64 -8.83
CA GLN A 420 25.09 5.02 -8.20
C GLN A 420 24.80 4.52 -6.78
N GLU A 421 23.93 5.20 -6.04
CA GLU A 421 23.46 4.77 -4.72
C GLU A 421 22.74 3.43 -4.83
N LEU A 422 21.77 3.33 -5.73
CA LEU A 422 21.00 2.10 -5.95
C LEU A 422 21.88 0.95 -6.44
N GLU A 423 22.80 1.21 -7.37
CA GLU A 423 23.74 0.21 -7.87
C GLU A 423 24.66 -0.32 -6.77
N ARG A 424 25.22 0.56 -5.92
CA ARG A 424 26.13 0.16 -4.84
C ARG A 424 25.41 -0.53 -3.70
N ALA A 425 24.23 -0.05 -3.32
CA ALA A 425 23.42 -0.65 -2.26
C ALA A 425 22.93 -2.05 -2.67
N SER A 426 22.47 -2.21 -3.91
CA SER A 426 21.96 -3.49 -4.40
C SER A 426 23.05 -4.54 -4.72
N ALA A 427 24.31 -4.12 -4.90
CA ALA A 427 25.42 -5.00 -5.26
C ALA A 427 25.71 -6.13 -4.24
N VAL A 428 25.20 -6.00 -3.00
CA VAL A 428 25.33 -7.02 -1.95
C VAL A 428 24.32 -8.18 -2.09
N PHE A 429 23.39 -8.08 -3.04
CA PHE A 429 22.35 -9.08 -3.32
C PHE A 429 22.62 -9.81 -4.65
N PRO A 430 22.10 -11.04 -4.82
CA PRO A 430 22.19 -11.76 -6.09
C PRO A 430 21.46 -11.00 -7.20
N ARG A 431 22.14 -10.72 -8.32
CA ARG A 431 21.59 -9.96 -9.47
C ARG A 431 20.21 -10.45 -9.95
N ALA A 432 19.93 -11.74 -9.88
CA ALA A 432 18.64 -12.32 -10.30
C ALA A 432 17.45 -11.85 -9.44
N LYS A 433 17.71 -11.47 -8.18
CA LYS A 433 16.73 -11.02 -7.18
C LYS A 433 16.67 -9.49 -7.02
N VAL A 434 17.38 -8.76 -7.88
CA VAL A 434 17.44 -7.30 -7.90
C VAL A 434 16.68 -6.78 -9.13
N ARG A 435 15.93 -5.69 -8.95
CA ARG A 435 15.36 -4.85 -10.01
C ARG A 435 15.72 -3.40 -9.76
N LEU A 436 16.16 -2.68 -10.79
CA LEU A 436 16.50 -1.26 -10.73
C LEU A 436 15.74 -0.54 -11.84
N LEU A 437 14.92 0.44 -11.47
CA LEU A 437 14.21 1.35 -12.36
C LEU A 437 14.91 2.71 -12.29
N THR A 438 15.67 3.06 -13.32
CA THR A 438 16.43 4.32 -13.38
C THR A 438 16.19 5.07 -14.68
N ARG A 439 16.48 6.37 -14.70
CA ARG A 439 16.32 7.22 -15.89
C ARG A 439 14.90 7.06 -16.47
N GLY A 440 14.78 6.82 -17.77
CA GLY A 440 13.49 6.65 -18.45
C GLY A 440 12.65 5.45 -17.97
N GLN A 441 13.21 4.52 -17.20
CA GLN A 441 12.47 3.40 -16.60
C GLN A 441 11.91 3.71 -15.20
N ALA A 442 12.35 4.80 -14.56
CA ALA A 442 11.85 5.23 -13.25
C ALA A 442 10.48 5.93 -13.35
N THR A 443 9.53 5.35 -14.10
CA THR A 443 8.16 5.86 -14.25
C THR A 443 7.23 5.24 -13.20
N GLU A 444 6.15 5.93 -12.84
CA GLU A 444 5.16 5.37 -11.91
C GLU A 444 4.56 4.07 -12.43
N GLU A 445 4.23 4.02 -13.72
CA GLU A 445 3.73 2.82 -14.38
C GLU A 445 4.69 1.63 -14.23
N ALA A 446 5.98 1.81 -14.57
CA ALA A 446 6.96 0.73 -14.46
C ALA A 446 7.09 0.24 -13.01
N PHE A 447 7.08 1.15 -12.04
CA PHE A 447 7.06 0.79 -10.63
C PHE A 447 5.80 0.02 -10.22
N ARG A 448 4.61 0.45 -10.67
CA ARG A 448 3.34 -0.21 -10.35
C ARG A 448 3.19 -1.58 -11.01
N LEU A 449 3.89 -1.82 -12.12
CA LEU A 449 3.90 -3.10 -12.83
C LEU A 449 4.83 -4.14 -12.17
N GLU A 450 5.71 -3.74 -11.25
CA GLU A 450 6.52 -4.67 -10.48
C GLU A 450 5.65 -5.45 -9.46
N PRO A 451 5.99 -6.71 -9.13
CA PRO A 451 5.30 -7.47 -8.10
C PRO A 451 5.70 -6.96 -6.70
N LEU A 452 5.18 -5.80 -6.30
CA LEU A 452 5.61 -5.06 -5.10
C LEU A 452 5.54 -5.88 -3.80
N SER A 453 4.63 -6.84 -3.70
CA SER A 453 4.49 -7.76 -2.56
C SER A 453 5.63 -8.77 -2.45
N ASP A 454 6.42 -8.97 -3.51
CA ASP A 454 7.44 -10.01 -3.59
C ASP A 454 8.84 -9.47 -3.24
N PHE A 455 9.01 -8.17 -3.04
CA PHE A 455 10.28 -7.54 -2.69
C PHE A 455 10.45 -7.36 -1.18
N ASP A 456 11.62 -7.76 -0.69
CA ASP A 456 12.00 -7.58 0.72
C ASP A 456 12.39 -6.13 1.03
N ILE A 457 12.91 -5.43 0.02
CA ILE A 457 13.47 -4.07 0.13
C ILE A 457 12.98 -3.22 -1.04
N LEU A 458 12.41 -2.05 -0.75
CA LEU A 458 12.16 -0.99 -1.72
C LEU A 458 13.05 0.21 -1.41
N HIS A 459 13.78 0.73 -2.38
CA HIS A 459 14.68 1.87 -2.20
C HIS A 459 14.37 2.95 -3.22
N PHE A 460 13.88 4.09 -2.74
CA PHE A 460 13.63 5.29 -3.52
C PHE A 460 14.77 6.31 -3.32
N ALA A 461 15.53 6.56 -4.37
CA ALA A 461 16.60 7.57 -4.40
C ALA A 461 16.21 8.66 -5.41
N THR A 462 15.38 9.60 -4.95
CA THR A 462 14.74 10.62 -5.79
C THR A 462 14.37 11.86 -4.97
N HIS A 463 13.77 12.88 -5.59
CA HIS A 463 13.21 14.02 -4.88
C HIS A 463 11.96 13.63 -4.09
N GLY A 464 11.87 14.10 -2.85
CA GLY A 464 10.68 14.06 -2.02
C GLY A 464 10.11 15.47 -1.89
N LEU A 465 8.82 15.62 -2.18
CA LEU A 465 8.12 16.89 -2.14
C LEU A 465 7.18 16.96 -0.93
N ILE A 466 7.01 18.16 -0.37
CA ILE A 466 5.97 18.45 0.63
C ILE A 466 4.76 19.16 -0.01
N ARG A 467 3.61 19.10 0.66
CA ARG A 467 2.37 19.76 0.21
C ARG A 467 2.63 21.23 -0.12
N GLN A 468 2.13 21.67 -1.28
CA GLN A 468 2.25 23.05 -1.79
C GLN A 468 3.69 23.55 -2.03
N GLU A 469 4.70 22.67 -2.03
CA GLU A 469 6.06 23.05 -2.41
C GLU A 469 6.13 23.48 -3.88
N LEU A 470 5.43 22.77 -4.76
CA LEU A 470 5.25 23.12 -6.17
C LEU A 470 3.76 23.28 -6.51
N PRO A 471 3.42 24.12 -7.51
CA PRO A 471 2.04 24.22 -8.00
C PRO A 471 1.50 22.86 -8.45
N GLY A 472 0.36 22.44 -7.92
CA GLY A 472 -0.26 21.14 -8.23
C GLY A 472 0.01 20.02 -7.21
N VAL A 473 0.97 20.20 -6.29
CA VAL A 473 1.26 19.22 -5.23
C VAL A 473 0.29 19.36 -4.06
N SER A 474 -0.72 18.48 -4.01
CA SER A 474 -1.76 18.48 -2.95
C SER A 474 -1.36 17.71 -1.70
N GLU A 475 -0.41 16.79 -1.80
CA GLU A 475 0.09 15.96 -0.70
C GLU A 475 1.59 15.69 -0.87
N PRO A 476 2.31 15.21 0.16
CA PRO A 476 3.69 14.79 -0.01
C PRO A 476 3.81 13.69 -1.08
N ALA A 477 4.90 13.68 -1.84
CA ALA A 477 5.07 12.75 -2.97
C ALA A 477 6.54 12.48 -3.29
N LEU A 478 6.81 11.33 -3.93
CA LEU A 478 8.09 11.00 -4.55
C LEU A 478 8.04 11.32 -6.04
N VAL A 479 9.12 11.88 -6.60
CA VAL A 479 9.18 12.28 -8.02
C VAL A 479 9.65 11.12 -8.90
N PHE A 480 8.96 10.94 -10.04
CA PHE A 480 9.24 9.93 -11.06
C PHE A 480 9.51 10.55 -12.45
N SER A 481 10.07 9.75 -13.34
CA SER A 481 10.23 10.09 -14.77
C SER A 481 8.87 10.22 -15.44
N ALA A 482 8.81 11.05 -16.48
CA ALA A 482 7.69 11.05 -17.40
C ALA A 482 7.59 9.71 -18.14
N ALA A 483 6.37 9.20 -18.34
CA ALA A 483 6.11 8.11 -19.26
C ALA A 483 6.47 8.53 -20.70
N PRO A 484 6.89 7.59 -21.58
CA PRO A 484 7.10 7.88 -23.01
C PRO A 484 5.89 8.57 -23.64
N ALA A 485 6.14 9.51 -24.56
CA ALA A 485 5.09 10.31 -25.19
C ALA A 485 4.12 9.43 -26.01
N GLY A 486 2.95 9.17 -25.47
CA GLY A 486 1.90 8.36 -26.09
C GLY A 486 0.71 8.07 -25.16
N ASP A 487 0.95 7.87 -23.87
CA ASP A 487 -0.06 7.32 -22.95
C ASP A 487 -0.74 8.33 -22.01
N SER A 488 -0.12 9.49 -21.76
CA SER A 488 -0.66 10.48 -20.80
C SER A 488 -1.56 11.55 -21.45
N GLN A 489 -2.47 11.18 -22.35
CA GLN A 489 -3.37 12.17 -22.99
C GLN A 489 -4.69 12.42 -22.24
N ASN A 490 -4.94 11.76 -21.09
CA ASN A 490 -6.23 11.88 -20.39
C ASN A 490 -6.10 11.93 -18.86
N GLY A 491 -5.35 12.88 -18.31
CA GLY A 491 -5.44 13.23 -16.87
C GLY A 491 -5.39 12.03 -15.92
N ASP A 492 -4.56 11.03 -16.25
CA ASP A 492 -4.40 9.83 -15.42
C ASP A 492 -3.67 10.21 -14.14
N VAL A 493 -4.42 10.30 -13.06
CA VAL A 493 -3.92 10.65 -11.72
C VAL A 493 -2.91 9.61 -11.20
N LEU A 494 -2.80 8.43 -11.82
CA LEU A 494 -1.84 7.39 -11.43
C LEU A 494 -0.49 7.47 -12.15
N ASN A 495 -0.34 8.41 -13.10
CA ASN A 495 0.84 8.61 -13.94
C ASN A 495 1.15 10.11 -14.09
N ASP A 496 1.03 10.87 -13.01
CA ASP A 496 1.27 12.31 -12.97
C ASP A 496 2.72 12.69 -12.59
N ARG A 497 3.60 11.68 -12.53
CA ARG A 497 5.02 11.74 -12.14
C ARG A 497 5.23 11.91 -10.64
N LEU A 498 4.18 11.78 -9.83
CA LEU A 498 4.21 11.94 -8.39
C LEU A 498 3.57 10.74 -7.69
N LEU A 499 4.40 9.93 -7.03
CA LEU A 499 3.90 8.90 -6.15
C LEU A 499 3.52 9.51 -4.78
N GLY A 500 2.25 9.92 -4.66
CA GLY A 500 1.69 10.62 -3.50
C GLY A 500 1.40 9.72 -2.30
N THR A 501 1.24 10.32 -1.11
CA THR A 501 0.99 9.56 0.14
C THR A 501 -0.28 8.72 0.11
N SER A 502 -1.36 9.22 -0.48
CA SER A 502 -2.60 8.48 -0.65
C SER A 502 -2.43 7.25 -1.54
N GLN A 503 -1.63 7.36 -2.60
CA GLN A 503 -1.30 6.26 -3.49
C GLN A 503 -0.38 5.25 -2.80
N ILE A 504 0.65 5.72 -2.09
CA ILE A 504 1.58 4.85 -1.35
C ILE A 504 0.83 4.00 -0.33
N ALA A 505 -0.08 4.61 0.44
CA ALA A 505 -0.86 3.90 1.45
C ALA A 505 -1.70 2.74 0.87
N SER A 506 -2.04 2.80 -0.42
CA SER A 506 -2.78 1.75 -1.12
C SER A 506 -1.91 0.64 -1.73
N LEU A 507 -0.58 0.73 -1.62
CA LEU A 507 0.32 -0.26 -2.20
C LEU A 507 0.28 -1.57 -1.39
N PRO A 508 0.26 -2.74 -2.04
CA PRO A 508 0.25 -4.04 -1.37
C PRO A 508 1.68 -4.48 -1.02
N LEU A 509 2.39 -3.74 -0.15
CA LEU A 509 3.78 -4.06 0.19
C LEU A 509 3.87 -5.17 1.24
N ARG A 510 4.99 -5.88 1.21
CA ARG A 510 5.42 -6.83 2.25
C ARG A 510 6.89 -6.65 2.61
N ALA A 511 7.37 -5.42 2.43
CA ALA A 511 8.77 -5.09 2.53
C ALA A 511 9.21 -4.99 3.99
N ARG A 512 10.29 -5.67 4.36
CA ARG A 512 10.89 -5.50 5.69
C ARG A 512 11.63 -4.16 5.80
N LEU A 513 12.06 -3.59 4.67
CA LEU A 513 12.74 -2.30 4.63
C LEU A 513 12.29 -1.44 3.44
N VAL A 514 11.92 -0.20 3.72
CA VAL A 514 11.86 0.88 2.73
C VAL A 514 13.01 1.86 2.98
N VAL A 515 13.71 2.29 1.94
CA VAL A 515 14.73 3.34 2.00
C VAL A 515 14.24 4.54 1.21
N LEU A 516 14.05 5.67 1.88
CA LEU A 516 13.65 6.95 1.32
C LEU A 516 14.84 7.91 1.36
N SER A 517 15.73 7.78 0.38
CA SER A 517 16.77 8.77 0.09
C SER A 517 16.16 9.95 -0.66
N ALA A 518 15.13 10.54 -0.04
CA ALA A 518 14.31 11.61 -0.58
C ALA A 518 14.08 12.66 0.52
N CYS A 519 14.32 13.92 0.18
CA CYS A 519 14.25 15.07 1.10
C CYS A 519 12.93 15.11 1.89
N ASN A 520 12.99 15.50 3.17
CA ASN A 520 11.82 15.74 4.03
C ASN A 520 10.88 14.54 4.22
N SER A 521 11.37 13.31 4.08
CA SER A 521 10.60 12.07 4.28
C SER A 521 10.49 11.62 5.76
N ALA A 522 11.29 12.23 6.67
CA ALA A 522 11.20 12.02 8.13
C ALA A 522 11.10 13.30 9.04
N ARG A 523 10.97 14.54 8.52
CA ARG A 523 10.71 15.79 9.29
C ARG A 523 9.43 15.88 10.17
N TYR A 524 9.55 15.80 11.49
CA TYR A 524 8.47 16.13 12.42
C TYR A 524 8.20 17.66 12.44
N ALA A 525 6.96 18.12 12.65
CA ALA A 525 6.65 19.54 12.83
C ALA A 525 5.48 19.72 13.81
N ALA A 526 5.72 20.44 14.90
CA ALA A 526 4.73 20.68 15.96
C ALA A 526 3.76 21.86 15.69
N SER A 527 3.89 22.59 14.58
CA SER A 527 3.16 23.86 14.35
C SER A 527 2.10 23.80 13.24
N ILE A 528 1.42 22.68 13.06
CA ILE A 528 0.17 22.61 12.30
C ILE A 528 -0.88 22.06 13.26
N ILE A 529 -1.98 22.79 13.45
CA ILE A 529 -3.17 22.38 14.24
C ILE A 529 -3.94 21.29 13.47
N ASP A 530 -3.23 20.29 12.98
CA ASP A 530 -3.74 19.08 12.34
C ASP A 530 -2.60 18.06 12.41
N ASN A 531 -2.79 16.99 13.19
CA ASN A 531 -1.77 16.00 13.57
C ASN A 531 -1.31 15.14 12.37
N GLY A 532 -0.64 15.75 11.39
CA GLY A 532 0.00 15.07 10.25
C GLY A 532 1.50 14.94 10.47
N ILE A 533 1.91 14.02 11.35
CA ILE A 533 3.27 13.46 11.28
C ILE A 533 3.39 12.83 9.88
N GLN A 534 4.51 13.04 9.19
CA GLN A 534 4.59 13.11 7.73
C GLN A 534 4.01 11.93 6.95
N GLY A 535 3.34 12.25 5.84
CA GLY A 535 2.58 11.25 5.10
C GLY A 535 3.42 10.15 4.44
N LEU A 536 4.71 10.32 4.09
CA LEU A 536 5.44 9.30 3.29
C LEU A 536 5.83 8.06 4.11
N SER A 537 6.62 8.22 5.17
CA SER A 537 7.02 7.08 6.02
C SER A 537 5.81 6.39 6.67
N ILE A 538 4.78 7.17 7.01
CA ILE A 538 3.48 6.69 7.47
C ILE A 538 2.74 5.92 6.37
N ALA A 539 2.65 6.46 5.15
CA ALA A 539 1.99 5.78 4.05
C ALA A 539 2.68 4.45 3.75
N PHE A 540 4.02 4.38 3.80
CA PHE A 540 4.74 3.12 3.65
C PHE A 540 4.46 2.14 4.80
N ALA A 541 4.36 2.62 6.04
CA ALA A 541 3.95 1.78 7.17
C ALA A 541 2.52 1.25 6.99
N ILE A 542 1.58 2.08 6.53
CA ILE A 542 0.21 1.66 6.16
C ILE A 542 0.22 0.71 4.97
N ALA A 543 1.17 0.85 4.05
CA ALA A 543 1.32 -0.01 2.90
C ALA A 543 1.95 -1.39 3.24
N GLY A 544 2.35 -1.63 4.50
CA GLY A 544 2.94 -2.89 4.95
C GLY A 544 4.47 -2.90 5.09
N ALA A 545 5.13 -1.72 5.19
CA ALA A 545 6.57 -1.64 5.45
C ALA A 545 6.89 -1.74 6.96
N HIS A 546 7.76 -2.68 7.35
CA HIS A 546 8.09 -2.91 8.77
C HIS A 546 9.17 -1.96 9.33
N SER A 547 10.03 -1.44 8.46
CA SER A 547 11.06 -0.46 8.82
C SER A 547 11.29 0.49 7.65
N THR A 548 11.58 1.76 7.96
CA THR A 548 11.84 2.78 6.95
C THR A 548 13.09 3.57 7.33
N ILE A 549 14.11 3.59 6.47
CA ILE A 549 15.18 4.58 6.52
C ILE A 549 14.68 5.81 5.77
N ALA A 550 14.69 6.99 6.38
CA ALA A 550 14.15 8.20 5.76
C ALA A 550 14.97 9.44 6.14
N ALA A 551 15.00 10.41 5.23
CA ALA A 551 15.75 11.65 5.40
C ALA A 551 14.90 12.75 6.07
N LEU A 552 15.38 13.28 7.19
CA LEU A 552 14.74 14.40 7.92
C LEU A 552 14.78 15.72 7.13
N TRP A 553 15.79 15.93 6.28
CA TRP A 553 16.00 17.14 5.48
C TRP A 553 16.79 16.81 4.20
N PRO A 554 16.93 17.75 3.24
CA PRO A 554 17.76 17.54 2.05
C PRO A 554 19.21 17.19 2.38
N VAL A 555 19.72 16.11 1.80
CA VAL A 555 21.08 15.61 2.02
C VAL A 555 21.91 15.80 0.75
N GLU A 556 23.20 16.06 0.90
CA GLU A 556 24.13 16.05 -0.21
C GLU A 556 24.17 14.63 -0.82
N SER A 557 23.91 14.52 -2.12
CA SER A 557 23.63 13.23 -2.77
C SER A 557 24.81 12.26 -2.77
N SER A 558 26.05 12.75 -2.79
CA SER A 558 27.24 11.91 -2.69
C SER A 558 27.42 11.33 -1.27
N VAL A 559 27.09 12.10 -0.23
CA VAL A 559 27.10 11.63 1.16
C VAL A 559 25.99 10.62 1.41
N ALA A 560 24.77 10.88 0.92
CA ALA A 560 23.66 9.92 1.00
C ALA A 560 24.04 8.59 0.34
N ARG A 561 24.58 8.65 -0.90
CA ARG A 561 25.08 7.49 -1.64
C ARG A 561 26.05 6.66 -0.81
N ASP A 562 27.07 7.30 -0.23
CA ASP A 562 28.14 6.60 0.48
C ASP A 562 27.68 6.02 1.82
N VAL A 563 26.83 6.74 2.57
CA VAL A 563 26.25 6.26 3.84
C VAL A 563 25.30 5.09 3.59
N VAL A 564 24.40 5.19 2.61
CA VAL A 564 23.43 4.12 2.32
C VAL A 564 24.14 2.88 1.77
N ALA A 565 25.07 3.03 0.82
CA ALA A 565 25.85 1.90 0.32
C ALA A 565 26.66 1.22 1.43
N ALA A 566 27.30 1.98 2.32
CA ALA A 566 28.00 1.43 3.47
C ALA A 566 27.06 0.72 4.45
N THR A 567 25.84 1.22 4.62
CA THR A 567 24.80 0.60 5.46
C THR A 567 24.47 -0.81 4.96
N PHE A 568 24.13 -0.96 3.68
CA PHE A 568 23.83 -2.29 3.10
C PHE A 568 25.03 -3.24 3.15
N ARG A 569 26.23 -2.73 2.88
CA ARG A 569 27.47 -3.51 2.99
C ARG A 569 27.70 -4.04 4.40
N LEU A 570 27.62 -3.18 5.41
CA LEU A 570 27.76 -3.57 6.82
C LEU A 570 26.66 -4.55 7.24
N ALA A 571 25.41 -4.30 6.86
CA ALA A 571 24.29 -5.17 7.19
C ALA A 571 24.46 -6.58 6.61
N ARG A 572 25.00 -6.71 5.39
CA ARG A 572 25.18 -8.00 4.72
C ARG A 572 26.47 -8.71 5.08
N GLU A 573 27.61 -8.03 4.99
CA GLU A 573 28.95 -8.63 5.19
C GLU A 573 29.21 -8.96 6.66
N GLN A 574 28.78 -8.08 7.57
CA GLN A 574 28.99 -8.24 9.02
C GLN A 574 27.75 -8.78 9.74
N ARG A 575 26.67 -9.06 9.00
CA ARG A 575 25.37 -9.50 9.54
C ARG A 575 24.83 -8.58 10.64
N LEU A 576 25.12 -7.29 10.53
CA LEU A 576 24.64 -6.31 11.49
C LEU A 576 23.15 -6.06 11.26
N PRO A 577 22.35 -5.89 12.34
CA PRO A 577 21.02 -5.33 12.23
C PRO A 577 21.06 -3.99 11.49
N ILE A 578 20.01 -3.66 10.72
CA ILE A 578 20.02 -2.48 9.86
C ILE A 578 20.26 -1.17 10.63
N ALA A 579 19.78 -1.06 11.89
CA ALA A 579 20.08 0.08 12.77
C ALA A 579 21.56 0.21 13.11
N ASP A 580 22.20 -0.91 13.46
CA ASP A 580 23.63 -0.97 13.75
C ASP A 580 24.47 -0.68 12.52
N ALA A 581 24.01 -1.13 11.35
CA ALA A 581 24.66 -0.90 10.08
C ALA A 581 24.60 0.58 9.67
N LEU A 582 23.45 1.25 9.86
CA LEU A 582 23.30 2.68 9.58
C LEU A 582 24.20 3.52 10.50
N ALA A 583 24.17 3.25 11.81
CA ALA A 583 25.08 3.92 12.75
C ALA A 583 26.55 3.61 12.43
N GLY A 584 26.86 2.37 12.03
CA GLY A 584 28.18 1.97 11.57
C GLY A 584 28.64 2.75 10.34
N ALA A 585 27.75 2.98 9.36
CA ALA A 585 28.04 3.78 8.17
C ALA A 585 28.32 5.25 8.52
N MET A 586 27.55 5.84 9.43
CA MET A 586 27.80 7.20 9.93
C MET A 586 29.15 7.30 10.66
N ARG A 587 29.50 6.30 11.48
CA ARG A 587 30.82 6.23 12.14
C ARG A 587 31.96 6.14 11.13
N LEU A 588 31.83 5.26 10.12
CA LEU A 588 32.80 5.14 9.04
C LEU A 588 32.98 6.47 8.28
N TYR A 589 31.90 7.20 8.04
CA TYR A 589 31.96 8.52 7.42
C TYR A 589 32.71 9.53 8.29
N LEU A 590 32.41 9.58 9.59
CA LEU A 590 33.05 10.47 10.56
C LEU A 590 34.54 10.18 10.77
N ASP A 591 34.94 8.91 10.66
CA ASP A 591 36.34 8.46 10.82
C ASP A 591 37.12 8.48 9.49
N GLY A 592 36.44 8.71 8.37
CA GLY A 592 37.02 8.75 7.03
C GLY A 592 37.76 10.06 6.71
N PRO A 593 38.35 10.17 5.51
CA PRO A 593 39.11 11.36 5.08
C PRO A 593 38.21 12.56 4.72
N ALA A 594 37.03 12.67 5.34
CA ALA A 594 36.08 13.74 5.05
C ALA A 594 36.71 15.12 5.38
N PRO A 595 36.64 16.09 4.44
CA PRO A 595 37.04 17.47 4.73
C PRO A 595 36.33 18.00 5.97
N ARG A 596 37.02 18.76 6.81
CA ARG A 596 36.48 19.29 8.08
C ARG A 596 35.06 19.88 7.99
N PRO A 597 34.69 20.69 6.97
CA PRO A 597 33.33 21.21 6.85
C PRO A 597 32.26 20.11 6.75
N LEU A 598 32.58 18.98 6.11
CA LEU A 598 31.66 17.88 5.89
C LEU A 598 31.44 16.99 7.13
N LEU A 599 32.13 17.26 8.25
CA LEU A 599 31.92 16.62 9.54
C LEU A 599 30.72 17.21 10.30
N HIS A 600 30.15 18.32 9.83
CA HIS A 600 28.94 18.89 10.41
C HIS A 600 27.75 17.91 10.27
N PRO A 601 26.91 17.70 11.31
CA PRO A 601 25.83 16.70 11.28
C PRO A 601 24.78 16.89 10.18
N ARG A 602 24.66 18.10 9.62
CA ARG A 602 23.78 18.37 8.45
C ARG A 602 24.04 17.44 7.26
N PHE A 603 25.27 16.92 7.13
CA PHE A 603 25.66 16.05 6.02
C PHE A 603 25.36 14.57 6.27
N TRP A 604 25.56 14.07 7.49
CA TRP A 604 25.55 12.63 7.77
C TRP A 604 24.44 12.17 8.73
N ALA A 605 23.82 13.08 9.49
CA ALA A 605 22.82 12.74 10.51
C ALA A 605 21.37 12.87 10.02
N ALA A 606 21.17 13.09 8.72
CA ALA A 606 19.84 13.32 8.15
C ALA A 606 19.01 12.04 8.02
N LEU A 607 19.65 10.88 7.82
CA LEU A 607 18.99 9.59 7.68
C LEU A 607 18.67 9.04 9.08
N VAL A 608 17.39 8.80 9.35
CA VAL A 608 16.92 8.11 10.55
C VAL A 608 16.25 6.81 10.18
N LEU A 609 16.17 5.89 11.14
CA LEU A 609 15.52 4.60 10.96
C LEU A 609 14.26 4.54 11.83
N LEU A 610 13.13 4.27 11.20
CA LEU A 610 11.81 4.15 11.79
C LEU A 610 11.39 2.68 11.82
N GLY A 611 10.73 2.22 12.89
CA GLY A 611 10.13 0.87 12.99
C GLY A 611 10.96 -0.15 13.77
N ASP A 612 11.09 -1.38 13.26
CA ASP A 612 11.78 -2.48 13.97
C ASP A 612 13.30 -2.27 14.05
N GLY A 613 13.95 -1.92 12.95
CA GLY A 613 15.40 -1.69 12.88
C GLY A 613 16.33 -2.83 13.32
N ALA A 614 15.80 -3.96 13.77
CA ALA A 614 16.53 -5.17 14.16
C ALA A 614 16.66 -6.18 13.00
N LEU A 615 16.13 -5.82 11.83
CA LEU A 615 16.23 -6.52 10.56
C LEU A 615 17.67 -6.94 10.24
N THR A 616 17.86 -8.24 9.99
CA THR A 616 19.08 -8.83 9.44
C THR A 616 18.81 -9.41 8.04
N PHE A 617 19.82 -9.32 7.18
CA PHE A 617 19.81 -9.96 5.86
C PHE A 617 20.51 -11.32 5.96
N ASP A 618 19.81 -12.36 6.41
CA ASP A 618 20.35 -13.72 6.40
C ASP A 618 20.43 -14.29 4.97
N THR A 619 21.38 -15.19 4.74
CA THR A 619 21.48 -16.02 3.53
C THR A 619 20.63 -17.26 3.71
N ASP A 620 19.58 -17.35 2.89
CA ASP A 620 18.72 -18.51 2.59
C ASP A 620 17.81 -19.03 3.73
N GLY A 621 16.50 -18.94 3.48
CA GLY A 621 15.45 -19.75 4.11
C GLY A 621 14.75 -20.60 3.04
N PRO A 622 14.39 -21.87 3.34
CA PRO A 622 13.93 -22.84 2.36
C PRO A 622 12.42 -22.70 2.06
N ASP A 623 12.02 -23.15 0.87
CA ASP A 623 10.64 -23.29 0.40
C ASP A 623 9.88 -22.01 0.01
N ALA A 624 10.50 -21.12 -0.77
CA ALA A 624 9.71 -20.25 -1.63
C ALA A 624 9.09 -21.08 -2.78
N PRO A 625 7.75 -21.06 -2.99
CA PRO A 625 7.17 -21.62 -4.20
C PRO A 625 7.86 -21.00 -5.41
N ARG A 626 8.19 -21.86 -6.37
CA ARG A 626 9.03 -21.54 -7.52
C ARG A 626 8.38 -20.41 -8.33
N MET A 627 8.89 -19.19 -8.13
CA MET A 627 8.49 -18.01 -8.90
C MET A 627 8.58 -18.32 -10.39
N LEU A 628 7.52 -17.98 -11.12
CA LEU A 628 7.64 -17.73 -12.55
C LEU A 628 8.64 -16.58 -12.69
N GLY A 629 9.68 -16.75 -13.51
CA GLY A 629 10.68 -15.70 -13.73
C GLY A 629 10.04 -14.40 -14.24
N PRO A 630 10.80 -13.29 -14.30
CA PRO A 630 10.28 -12.03 -14.84
C PRO A 630 9.57 -12.26 -16.18
N PHE A 631 8.37 -11.72 -16.31
CA PHE A 631 7.71 -11.63 -17.60
C PHE A 631 8.63 -10.82 -18.52
N ALA A 632 9.14 -11.44 -19.58
CA ALA A 632 9.91 -10.73 -20.58
C ALA A 632 8.96 -9.87 -21.42
N PRO A 633 9.23 -8.56 -21.60
CA PRO A 633 8.47 -7.75 -22.53
C PRO A 633 8.62 -8.34 -23.93
N THR A 634 7.50 -8.49 -24.65
CA THR A 634 7.48 -9.15 -25.96
C THR A 634 7.43 -8.15 -27.13
N GLY A 635 7.58 -6.83 -26.91
CA GLY A 635 7.57 -5.83 -27.99
C GLY A 635 7.68 -4.37 -27.50
N SER A 636 7.55 -3.41 -28.43
CA SER A 636 7.43 -1.97 -28.14
C SER A 636 6.08 -1.63 -27.51
N ASP A 637 6.03 -0.58 -26.70
CA ASP A 637 4.90 -0.12 -25.86
C ASP A 637 3.55 0.09 -26.58
N SER A 638 3.50 0.00 -27.92
CA SER A 638 2.28 0.13 -28.73
C SER A 638 1.49 -1.16 -28.94
N ASP A 639 2.04 -2.34 -28.61
CA ASP A 639 1.53 -3.62 -29.13
C ASP A 639 0.74 -4.40 -28.07
N THR A 640 -0.57 -4.14 -27.96
CA THR A 640 -1.46 -4.92 -27.07
C THR A 640 -1.73 -6.31 -27.66
N ILE A 641 -1.26 -7.36 -27.00
CA ILE A 641 -1.57 -8.74 -27.36
C ILE A 641 -3.03 -9.08 -27.00
N VAL A 642 -3.82 -9.45 -28.00
CA VAL A 642 -5.25 -9.80 -27.89
C VAL A 642 -5.44 -11.29 -27.61
N SER A 643 -4.60 -12.14 -28.22
CA SER A 643 -4.67 -13.60 -28.06
C SER A 643 -3.32 -14.24 -28.35
N THR A 644 -3.00 -15.35 -27.68
CA THR A 644 -1.79 -16.15 -27.91
C THR A 644 -2.11 -17.63 -28.08
N ALA A 645 -1.25 -18.36 -28.80
CA ALA A 645 -1.28 -19.81 -28.91
C ALA A 645 0.14 -20.38 -28.91
N ALA A 646 0.35 -21.50 -28.21
CA ALA A 646 1.65 -22.19 -28.20
C ALA A 646 1.96 -22.78 -29.59
N LEU A 647 3.22 -22.68 -30.02
CA LEU A 647 3.69 -23.17 -31.33
C LEU A 647 5.08 -23.80 -31.18
N GLY A 648 5.14 -25.04 -30.68
CA GLY A 648 6.41 -25.70 -30.38
C GLY A 648 7.17 -24.97 -29.27
N ALA A 649 8.42 -24.58 -29.52
CA ALA A 649 9.22 -23.73 -28.62
C ALA A 649 8.94 -22.22 -28.79
N ASP A 650 8.15 -21.86 -29.79
CA ASP A 650 7.71 -20.50 -30.08
C ASP A 650 6.24 -20.32 -29.64
N PHE A 651 5.70 -19.12 -29.80
CA PHE A 651 4.27 -18.85 -29.68
C PHE A 651 3.78 -17.96 -30.83
N ALA A 652 2.50 -18.04 -31.14
CA ALA A 652 1.82 -17.14 -32.05
C ALA A 652 0.98 -16.13 -31.27
N SER A 653 0.93 -14.89 -31.72
CA SER A 653 0.15 -13.80 -31.13
C SER A 653 -0.70 -13.08 -32.17
N SER A 654 -1.85 -12.60 -31.73
CA SER A 654 -2.73 -11.65 -32.43
C SER A 654 -2.72 -10.36 -31.62
N GLU A 655 -2.42 -9.23 -32.26
CA GLU A 655 -2.04 -7.97 -31.61
C GLU A 655 -2.80 -6.77 -32.22
N LEU A 656 -3.04 -5.74 -31.41
CA LEU A 656 -3.59 -4.45 -31.85
C LEU A 656 -2.63 -3.74 -32.81
N ALA A 657 -3.18 -3.12 -33.85
CA ALA A 657 -2.49 -2.25 -34.79
C ALA A 657 -3.45 -1.14 -35.30
N PRO A 658 -2.95 -0.03 -35.85
CA PRO A 658 -3.81 1.02 -36.39
C PRO A 658 -4.69 0.51 -37.55
N TRP A 659 -6.02 0.62 -37.42
CA TRP A 659 -7.00 0.27 -38.45
C TRP A 659 -8.06 1.36 -38.56
N HIS A 660 -8.15 2.02 -39.73
CA HIS A 660 -9.05 3.16 -39.96
C HIS A 660 -8.99 4.27 -38.88
N GLY A 661 -7.81 4.54 -38.31
CA GLY A 661 -7.62 5.58 -37.31
C GLY A 661 -7.98 5.17 -35.86
N ALA A 662 -8.38 3.92 -35.63
CA ALA A 662 -8.60 3.35 -34.30
C ALA A 662 -7.66 2.14 -34.08
N PRO A 663 -7.19 1.88 -32.85
CA PRO A 663 -6.47 0.65 -32.54
C PRO A 663 -7.42 -0.53 -32.68
N SER A 664 -7.12 -1.44 -33.61
CA SER A 664 -7.88 -2.67 -33.81
C SER A 664 -6.89 -3.81 -33.95
N ALA A 665 -7.22 -4.98 -33.42
CA ALA A 665 -6.42 -6.17 -33.61
C ALA A 665 -6.18 -6.31 -35.13
N ALA A 666 -4.97 -6.46 -35.64
CA ALA A 666 -4.76 -6.63 -37.10
C ALA A 666 -3.40 -7.24 -37.44
N LEU A 667 -2.56 -7.45 -36.44
CA LEU A 667 -1.21 -7.96 -36.58
C LEU A 667 -1.13 -9.38 -36.02
N VAL A 668 -0.59 -10.30 -36.81
CA VAL A 668 -0.35 -11.68 -36.42
C VAL A 668 1.15 -11.93 -36.43
N ARG A 669 1.70 -12.48 -35.34
CA ARG A 669 3.14 -12.74 -35.22
C ARG A 669 3.39 -14.15 -34.74
N ARG A 670 4.53 -14.71 -35.13
CA ARG A 670 5.18 -15.82 -34.43
C ARG A 670 6.42 -15.29 -33.75
N ARG A 671 6.63 -15.65 -32.49
CA ARG A 671 7.74 -15.20 -31.66
C ARG A 671 8.40 -16.36 -30.95
N ALA A 672 9.70 -16.27 -30.77
CA ALA A 672 10.39 -17.18 -29.86
C ALA A 672 10.08 -16.83 -28.40
N ALA A 673 10.41 -17.75 -27.50
CA ALA A 673 10.24 -17.55 -26.06
C ALA A 673 11.01 -16.34 -25.50
N ASP A 674 12.05 -15.86 -26.18
CA ASP A 674 12.81 -14.65 -25.83
C ASP A 674 12.19 -13.35 -26.36
N GLY A 675 11.01 -13.41 -26.98
CA GLY A 675 10.29 -12.27 -27.56
C GLY A 675 10.67 -11.92 -28.99
N SER A 676 11.72 -12.52 -29.55
CA SER A 676 12.17 -12.25 -30.92
C SER A 676 11.11 -12.64 -31.96
N VAL A 677 10.78 -11.73 -32.86
CA VAL A 677 9.81 -11.97 -33.94
C VAL A 677 10.42 -12.91 -34.97
N ARG A 678 9.82 -14.08 -35.17
CA ARG A 678 10.18 -15.02 -36.25
C ARG A 678 9.61 -14.55 -37.58
N TRP A 679 8.36 -14.12 -37.57
CA TRP A 679 7.68 -13.49 -38.70
C TRP A 679 6.49 -12.67 -38.22
N GLN A 680 6.06 -11.75 -39.06
CA GLN A 680 4.84 -10.96 -38.85
C GLN A 680 4.02 -10.88 -40.14
N ALA A 681 2.70 -10.86 -39.98
CA ALA A 681 1.74 -10.61 -41.03
C ALA A 681 0.78 -9.51 -40.55
N SER A 682 0.72 -8.41 -41.30
CA SER A 682 -0.16 -7.27 -41.03
C SER A 682 -1.20 -7.15 -42.14
N ASP A 683 -2.48 -7.19 -41.78
CA ASP A 683 -3.58 -6.90 -42.70
C ASP A 683 -4.47 -5.79 -42.11
N THR A 684 -3.80 -4.69 -41.76
CA THR A 684 -4.34 -3.52 -41.04
C THR A 684 -5.22 -2.63 -41.90
N ALA A 685 -5.53 -3.02 -43.14
CA ALA A 685 -6.40 -2.27 -44.04
C ALA A 685 -7.77 -2.93 -44.21
N THR A 686 -7.89 -4.26 -44.00
CA THR A 686 -9.09 -5.00 -44.38
C THR A 686 -9.71 -5.82 -43.25
N VAL A 687 -8.89 -6.38 -42.35
CA VAL A 687 -9.36 -7.36 -41.36
C VAL A 687 -8.91 -6.98 -39.96
N GLY A 688 -9.87 -6.73 -39.07
CA GLY A 688 -9.64 -6.77 -37.63
C GLY A 688 -9.25 -8.19 -37.20
N ALA A 689 -8.37 -8.38 -36.23
CA ALA A 689 -7.88 -9.65 -35.72
C ALA A 689 -8.61 -10.02 -34.43
N GLY A 690 -8.41 -11.24 -33.96
CA GLY A 690 -9.16 -11.78 -32.83
C GLY A 690 -8.41 -12.90 -32.18
N ARG A 691 -9.13 -13.95 -31.79
CA ARG A 691 -8.55 -15.17 -31.21
C ARG A 691 -7.54 -15.82 -32.15
N ILE A 692 -6.49 -16.42 -31.57
CA ILE A 692 -5.48 -17.16 -32.32
C ILE A 692 -5.40 -18.60 -31.78
N ALA A 693 -5.18 -19.55 -32.67
CA ALA A 693 -4.93 -20.95 -32.35
C ALA A 693 -3.82 -21.47 -33.27
N ALA A 694 -3.05 -22.46 -32.83
CA ALA A 694 -1.94 -22.98 -33.63
C ALA A 694 -1.82 -24.50 -33.51
N THR A 695 -1.42 -25.14 -34.61
CA THR A 695 -0.87 -26.50 -34.67
C THR A 695 0.64 -26.41 -34.85
N ALA A 696 1.35 -27.53 -34.92
CA ALA A 696 2.80 -27.53 -35.18
C ALA A 696 3.20 -26.83 -36.51
N ASP A 697 2.31 -26.77 -37.50
CA ASP A 697 2.60 -26.32 -38.87
C ASP A 697 1.72 -25.17 -39.38
N THR A 698 0.67 -24.80 -38.63
CA THR A 698 -0.34 -23.82 -39.07
C THR A 698 -0.76 -22.90 -37.92
N VAL A 699 -0.86 -21.60 -38.21
CA VAL A 699 -1.37 -20.58 -37.29
C VAL A 699 -2.72 -20.06 -37.82
N TYR A 700 -3.78 -20.23 -37.04
CA TYR A 700 -5.12 -19.73 -37.33
C TYR A 700 -5.35 -18.43 -36.59
N ALA A 701 -5.65 -17.36 -37.32
CA ALA A 701 -5.99 -16.07 -36.74
C ALA A 701 -7.41 -15.68 -37.15
N ALA A 702 -8.28 -15.60 -36.15
CA ALA A 702 -9.62 -15.06 -36.33
C ALA A 702 -9.58 -13.54 -36.52
N GLY A 703 -10.69 -13.02 -37.02
CA GLY A 703 -10.85 -11.61 -37.30
C GLY A 703 -12.27 -11.23 -37.70
N PHE A 704 -12.44 -9.99 -38.17
CA PHE A 704 -13.67 -9.53 -38.80
C PHE A 704 -13.40 -8.45 -39.85
N GLU A 705 -14.27 -8.38 -40.85
CA GLU A 705 -14.36 -7.30 -41.84
C GLU A 705 -15.59 -6.44 -41.52
N MET A 706 -15.54 -5.13 -41.78
CA MET A 706 -16.72 -4.27 -41.66
C MET A 706 -17.42 -4.16 -43.00
N THR A 707 -18.72 -4.43 -43.02
CA THR A 707 -19.57 -4.32 -44.20
C THR A 707 -20.74 -3.38 -43.94
N GLY A 708 -21.17 -2.63 -44.97
CA GLY A 708 -22.25 -1.65 -44.89
C GLY A 708 -21.77 -0.19 -44.77
N GLU A 709 -22.71 0.76 -44.86
CA GLU A 709 -22.47 2.21 -44.79
C GLU A 709 -23.31 2.86 -43.68
N GLY A 710 -22.82 3.95 -43.09
CA GLY A 710 -23.52 4.70 -42.05
C GLY A 710 -23.92 3.85 -40.83
N GLU A 711 -25.17 3.97 -40.38
CA GLU A 711 -25.75 3.22 -39.26
C GLU A 711 -25.96 1.72 -39.54
N GLN A 712 -25.78 1.26 -40.80
CA GLN A 712 -25.94 -0.15 -41.22
C GLN A 712 -24.61 -0.94 -41.21
N ARG A 713 -23.52 -0.31 -40.74
CA ARG A 713 -22.21 -0.98 -40.60
C ARG A 713 -22.29 -2.12 -39.59
N HIS A 714 -21.90 -3.32 -40.01
CA HIS A 714 -21.81 -4.50 -39.15
C HIS A 714 -20.54 -5.31 -39.41
N ALA A 715 -20.11 -6.06 -38.39
CA ALA A 715 -18.93 -6.93 -38.46
C ALA A 715 -19.27 -8.30 -39.03
N VAL A 716 -18.46 -8.78 -39.98
CA VAL A 716 -18.51 -10.12 -40.57
C VAL A 716 -17.25 -10.90 -40.14
N PRO A 717 -17.37 -12.05 -39.48
CA PRO A 717 -16.24 -12.80 -38.96
C PRO A 717 -15.42 -13.42 -40.10
N VAL A 718 -14.10 -13.38 -39.95
CA VAL A 718 -13.16 -14.02 -40.88
C VAL A 718 -12.16 -14.91 -40.14
N LEU A 719 -11.64 -15.90 -40.83
CA LEU A 719 -10.57 -16.78 -40.36
C LEU A 719 -9.46 -16.84 -41.40
N ARG A 720 -8.22 -16.65 -40.94
CA ARG A 720 -7.01 -16.73 -41.76
C ARG A 720 -6.14 -17.88 -41.26
N ALA A 721 -5.52 -18.61 -42.18
CA ALA A 721 -4.51 -19.60 -41.85
C ALA A 721 -3.16 -19.22 -42.44
N PHE A 722 -2.13 -19.19 -41.61
CA PHE A 722 -0.74 -18.97 -41.98
C PHE A 722 0.03 -20.27 -41.83
N ASP A 723 1.00 -20.51 -42.70
CA ASP A 723 1.96 -21.59 -42.48
C ASP A 723 2.97 -21.23 -41.38
N ALA A 724 3.81 -22.20 -41.02
CA ALA A 724 4.86 -22.01 -40.02
C ALA A 724 5.83 -20.85 -40.32
N GLY A 725 5.98 -20.46 -41.59
CA GLY A 725 6.85 -19.37 -42.06
C GLY A 725 6.15 -18.01 -42.18
N GLY A 726 4.84 -17.93 -41.90
CA GLY A 726 4.06 -16.70 -41.93
C GLY A 726 3.40 -16.40 -43.28
N ALA A 727 3.45 -17.30 -44.26
CA ALA A 727 2.74 -17.12 -45.51
C ALA A 727 1.25 -17.45 -45.34
N LEU A 728 0.38 -16.56 -45.83
CA LEU A 728 -1.07 -16.76 -45.81
C LEU A 728 -1.45 -17.91 -46.76
N ARG A 729 -2.00 -18.99 -46.21
CA ARG A 729 -2.54 -20.12 -46.99
C ARG A 729 -3.92 -19.81 -47.56
N TRP A 730 -4.78 -19.23 -46.73
CA TRP A 730 -6.13 -18.83 -47.13
C TRP A 730 -6.74 -17.84 -46.13
N LEU A 731 -7.72 -17.10 -46.62
CA LEU A 731 -8.64 -16.25 -45.86
C LEU A 731 -10.07 -16.67 -46.20
N ARG A 732 -10.93 -16.78 -45.18
CA ARG A 732 -12.33 -17.16 -45.33
C ARG A 732 -13.24 -16.27 -44.50
N ARG A 733 -14.31 -15.76 -45.12
CA ARG A 733 -15.46 -15.24 -44.40
C ARG A 733 -16.23 -16.42 -43.80
N LEU A 734 -16.50 -16.34 -42.51
CA LEU A 734 -17.33 -17.31 -41.81
C LEU A 734 -18.80 -16.90 -41.93
N PRO A 735 -19.75 -17.86 -41.82
CA PRO A 735 -21.17 -17.56 -41.72
C PRO A 735 -21.47 -16.45 -40.71
N ALA A 736 -22.28 -15.48 -41.12
CA ALA A 736 -22.63 -14.28 -40.37
C ALA A 736 -24.14 -14.06 -40.40
N GLY A 737 -24.71 -13.61 -39.29
CA GLY A 737 -26.10 -13.17 -39.23
C GLY A 737 -26.29 -11.74 -39.75
N PRO A 738 -27.53 -11.21 -39.76
CA PRO A 738 -27.81 -9.83 -40.16
C PRO A 738 -27.30 -8.76 -39.16
N GLN A 739 -26.77 -9.20 -38.02
CA GLN A 739 -26.16 -8.35 -36.99
C GLN A 739 -24.64 -8.56 -36.98
N SER A 740 -23.90 -7.64 -36.36
CA SER A 740 -22.46 -7.79 -36.15
C SER A 740 -22.15 -9.13 -35.46
N THR A 741 -21.36 -9.97 -36.13
CA THR A 741 -20.93 -11.29 -35.64
C THR A 741 -19.41 -11.37 -35.63
N GLN A 742 -18.87 -12.06 -34.63
CA GLN A 742 -17.43 -12.18 -34.39
C GLN A 742 -17.08 -13.60 -33.96
N VAL A 743 -15.80 -13.95 -34.05
CA VAL A 743 -15.27 -15.20 -33.50
C VAL A 743 -15.02 -15.02 -32.00
N LEU A 744 -15.91 -15.58 -31.18
CA LEU A 744 -15.89 -15.52 -29.72
C LEU A 744 -14.82 -16.43 -29.11
N GLY A 745 -14.55 -17.58 -29.74
CA GLY A 745 -13.55 -18.57 -29.33
C GLY A 745 -12.94 -19.31 -30.53
N LEU A 746 -11.67 -19.71 -30.43
CA LEU A 746 -10.95 -20.43 -31.48
C LEU A 746 -10.06 -21.51 -30.86
N ALA A 747 -10.04 -22.70 -31.44
CA ALA A 747 -9.15 -23.80 -31.06
C ALA A 747 -8.63 -24.57 -32.29
N ALA A 748 -7.42 -25.11 -32.20
CA ALA A 748 -6.84 -25.95 -33.23
C ALA A 748 -7.04 -27.43 -32.88
N VAL A 749 -7.48 -28.23 -33.85
CA VAL A 749 -7.70 -29.67 -33.72
C VAL A 749 -6.43 -30.41 -34.17
N ALA A 750 -6.15 -31.57 -33.57
CA ALA A 750 -4.96 -32.38 -33.88
C ALA A 750 -4.87 -32.80 -35.36
N ASP A 751 -6.01 -32.95 -36.03
CA ASP A 751 -6.05 -33.26 -37.46
C ASP A 751 -5.74 -32.04 -38.35
N GLY A 752 -5.39 -30.89 -37.78
CA GLY A 752 -5.09 -29.65 -38.49
C GLY A 752 -6.31 -28.88 -38.99
N SER A 753 -7.51 -29.18 -38.49
CA SER A 753 -8.65 -28.27 -38.66
C SER A 753 -8.72 -27.25 -37.53
N ALA A 754 -9.51 -26.18 -37.71
CA ALA A 754 -9.81 -25.20 -36.68
C ALA A 754 -11.28 -25.29 -36.27
N LEU A 755 -11.55 -25.12 -34.98
CA LEU A 755 -12.89 -24.91 -34.43
C LEU A 755 -13.07 -23.43 -34.10
N ALA A 756 -14.13 -22.82 -34.64
CA ALA A 756 -14.46 -21.42 -34.42
C ALA A 756 -15.87 -21.31 -33.82
N LEU A 757 -15.98 -20.63 -32.68
CA LEU A 757 -17.24 -20.30 -32.05
C LEU A 757 -17.62 -18.88 -32.49
N VAL A 758 -18.68 -18.74 -33.26
CA VAL A 758 -19.08 -17.50 -33.94
C VAL A 758 -20.42 -17.01 -33.42
N GLY A 759 -20.53 -15.75 -33.05
CA GLY A 759 -21.77 -15.19 -32.54
C GLY A 759 -21.72 -13.67 -32.37
N PRO A 760 -22.85 -13.04 -32.01
CA PRO A 760 -22.89 -11.61 -31.78
C PRO A 760 -22.20 -11.27 -30.45
N PRO A 761 -21.33 -10.24 -30.39
CA PRO A 761 -20.67 -9.82 -29.15
C PRO A 761 -21.66 -9.22 -28.14
N GLN A 762 -22.80 -8.70 -28.62
CA GLN A 762 -23.93 -8.22 -27.83
C GLN A 762 -25.22 -8.85 -28.37
N ALA A 763 -26.05 -9.40 -27.49
CA ALA A 763 -27.29 -10.07 -27.88
C ALA A 763 -28.55 -9.32 -27.45
N ALA A 764 -29.59 -9.46 -28.26
CA ALA A 764 -30.93 -9.00 -27.94
C ALA A 764 -31.52 -9.77 -26.73
N PRO A 765 -32.46 -9.17 -25.99
CA PRO A 765 -33.03 -9.76 -24.78
C PRO A 765 -33.66 -11.14 -24.94
N THR A 766 -34.10 -11.52 -26.14
CA THR A 766 -34.96 -12.70 -26.34
C THR A 766 -34.20 -13.98 -26.72
N SER A 767 -33.10 -13.88 -27.47
CA SER A 767 -32.21 -15.02 -27.78
C SER A 767 -30.98 -14.55 -28.55
N ALA A 768 -29.88 -15.31 -28.44
CA ALA A 768 -28.73 -15.19 -29.31
C ALA A 768 -28.41 -16.54 -29.94
N ARG A 769 -28.10 -16.52 -31.23
CA ARG A 769 -27.61 -17.68 -31.96
C ARG A 769 -26.09 -17.61 -32.04
N VAL A 770 -25.42 -18.57 -31.40
CA VAL A 770 -23.98 -18.79 -31.53
C VAL A 770 -23.77 -20.07 -32.33
N GLU A 771 -22.84 -20.10 -33.27
CA GLU A 771 -22.55 -21.27 -34.09
C GLU A 771 -21.14 -21.77 -33.81
N LEU A 772 -21.00 -23.07 -33.50
CA LEU A 772 -19.71 -23.74 -33.47
C LEU A 772 -19.45 -24.34 -34.86
N LEU A 773 -18.39 -23.87 -35.50
CA LEU A 773 -18.03 -24.22 -36.87
C LEU A 773 -16.70 -24.96 -36.88
N ARG A 774 -16.55 -25.89 -37.83
CA ARG A 774 -15.25 -26.49 -38.15
C ARG A 774 -14.76 -26.00 -39.51
N VAL A 775 -13.50 -25.59 -39.59
CA VAL A 775 -12.85 -25.19 -40.84
C VAL A 775 -11.67 -26.12 -41.07
N ASP A 776 -11.65 -26.82 -42.20
CA ASP A 776 -10.58 -27.77 -42.50
C ASP A 776 -9.25 -27.09 -42.88
N ARG A 777 -8.20 -27.90 -43.12
CA ARG A 777 -6.86 -27.40 -43.53
C ARG A 777 -6.88 -26.57 -44.81
N SER A 778 -7.84 -26.78 -45.71
CA SER A 778 -7.98 -26.08 -46.99
C SER A 778 -8.77 -24.77 -46.89
N GLY A 779 -9.34 -24.49 -45.71
CA GLY A 779 -10.24 -23.36 -45.50
C GLY A 779 -11.66 -23.64 -45.94
N THR A 780 -12.05 -24.90 -46.11
CA THR A 780 -13.44 -25.26 -46.37
C THR A 780 -14.20 -25.28 -45.04
N VAL A 781 -15.28 -24.50 -44.96
CA VAL A 781 -16.16 -24.47 -43.78
C VAL A 781 -17.02 -25.74 -43.84
N GLY A 782 -16.81 -26.61 -42.87
CA GLY A 782 -17.50 -27.89 -42.72
C GLY A 782 -18.80 -27.76 -41.91
N PRO A 783 -19.21 -28.81 -41.17
CA PRO A 783 -20.45 -28.78 -40.41
C PRO A 783 -20.46 -27.66 -39.36
N SER A 784 -21.67 -27.20 -39.04
CA SER A 784 -21.97 -26.18 -38.03
C SER A 784 -22.93 -26.74 -36.98
N LEU A 785 -22.68 -26.47 -35.71
CA LEU A 785 -23.61 -26.75 -34.61
C LEU A 785 -24.18 -25.42 -34.08
N PRO A 786 -25.49 -25.14 -34.27
CA PRO A 786 -26.12 -23.99 -33.63
C PRO A 786 -26.26 -24.23 -32.12
N VAL A 787 -25.94 -23.20 -31.34
CA VAL A 787 -26.03 -23.16 -29.88
C VAL A 787 -26.94 -21.99 -29.51
N ASP A 788 -28.17 -22.31 -29.13
CA ASP A 788 -29.13 -21.32 -28.69
C ASP A 788 -28.86 -20.89 -27.25
N ILE A 789 -28.84 -19.58 -27.03
CA ILE A 789 -28.64 -18.97 -25.71
C ILE A 789 -29.91 -18.17 -25.38
N ALA A 790 -30.74 -18.72 -24.50
CA ALA A 790 -31.96 -18.06 -24.02
C ALA A 790 -31.63 -16.89 -23.07
N GLY A 791 -32.33 -15.77 -23.14
CA GLY A 791 -32.14 -14.65 -22.21
C GLY A 791 -33.40 -13.84 -21.94
N GLU A 792 -33.31 -12.91 -20.99
CA GLU A 792 -34.41 -12.02 -20.57
C GLU A 792 -34.05 -10.51 -20.65
N ALA A 793 -32.77 -10.17 -20.94
CA ALA A 793 -32.24 -8.79 -20.99
C ALA A 793 -31.09 -8.67 -22.01
N PRO A 794 -30.63 -7.47 -22.44
CA PRO A 794 -29.44 -7.35 -23.29
C PRO A 794 -28.18 -7.80 -22.54
N PHE A 795 -27.35 -8.65 -23.14
CA PHE A 795 -26.09 -9.14 -22.54
C PHE A 795 -24.93 -9.14 -23.53
N GLY A 796 -23.73 -8.94 -23.01
CA GLY A 796 -22.48 -9.18 -23.73
C GLY A 796 -22.11 -10.67 -23.71
N GLN A 797 -21.42 -11.14 -24.75
CA GLN A 797 -21.01 -12.54 -24.86
C GLN A 797 -19.51 -12.68 -25.08
N THR A 798 -18.93 -13.69 -24.43
CA THR A 798 -17.54 -14.12 -24.71
C THR A 798 -17.46 -15.63 -24.75
N GLY A 799 -16.51 -16.16 -25.52
CA GLY A 799 -16.36 -17.61 -25.73
C GLY A 799 -14.99 -18.14 -25.33
N ARG A 800 -14.91 -19.42 -24.99
CA ARG A 800 -13.68 -20.22 -24.92
C ARG A 800 -13.91 -21.59 -25.56
N LEU A 801 -12.88 -22.11 -26.19
CA LEU A 801 -12.84 -23.46 -26.74
C LEU A 801 -11.62 -24.17 -26.17
N ALA A 802 -11.81 -25.42 -25.78
CA ALA A 802 -10.72 -26.30 -25.41
C ALA A 802 -11.01 -27.71 -25.93
N ILE A 803 -9.97 -28.49 -26.25
CA ILE A 803 -10.09 -29.82 -26.86
C ILE A 803 -9.35 -30.86 -26.02
N ARG A 804 -10.00 -31.98 -25.75
CA ARG A 804 -9.47 -33.16 -25.07
C ARG A 804 -9.83 -34.36 -25.92
N GLU A 805 -8.83 -35.00 -26.52
CA GLU A 805 -9.01 -36.14 -27.42
C GLU A 805 -9.98 -35.80 -28.57
N ASP A 806 -11.13 -36.47 -28.63
CA ASP A 806 -12.20 -36.29 -29.61
C ASP A 806 -13.37 -35.43 -29.10
N VAL A 807 -13.24 -34.79 -27.93
CA VAL A 807 -14.28 -33.93 -27.34
C VAL A 807 -13.79 -32.48 -27.24
N ALA A 808 -14.56 -31.58 -27.83
CA ALA A 808 -14.43 -30.14 -27.65
C ALA A 808 -15.37 -29.64 -26.56
N LEU A 809 -14.87 -28.78 -25.67
CA LEU A 809 -15.66 -28.03 -24.71
C LEU A 809 -15.81 -26.59 -25.20
N ALA A 810 -17.04 -26.19 -25.51
CA ALA A 810 -17.38 -24.81 -25.78
C ALA A 810 -17.99 -24.16 -24.55
N VAL A 811 -17.36 -23.07 -24.11
CA VAL A 811 -17.82 -22.26 -22.98
C VAL A 811 -18.27 -20.91 -23.52
N ILE A 812 -19.50 -20.54 -23.19
CA ILE A 812 -20.09 -19.27 -23.60
C ILE A 812 -20.48 -18.52 -22.34
N ASN A 813 -19.73 -17.48 -22.01
CA ASN A 813 -20.07 -16.61 -20.90
C ASN A 813 -21.11 -15.60 -21.34
N ARG A 814 -22.05 -15.38 -20.44
CA ARG A 814 -23.03 -14.32 -20.51
C ARG A 814 -22.68 -13.29 -19.47
N HIS A 815 -22.55 -12.04 -19.92
CA HIS A 815 -22.33 -10.89 -19.05
C HIS A 815 -23.58 -10.02 -19.11
N GLY A 816 -24.31 -9.89 -18.01
CA GLY A 816 -25.27 -8.80 -17.83
C GLY A 816 -24.55 -7.49 -18.10
N GLY A 817 -25.11 -6.63 -18.95
CA GLY A 817 -24.40 -5.47 -19.48
C GLY A 817 -23.69 -4.67 -18.38
N ARG A 818 -22.36 -4.55 -18.49
CA ARG A 818 -21.59 -3.55 -17.76
C ARG A 818 -22.11 -2.18 -18.19
N ILE A 819 -22.84 -1.50 -17.31
CA ILE A 819 -22.98 -0.05 -17.44
C ILE A 819 -21.61 0.52 -17.13
N ASP A 820 -20.97 1.11 -18.14
CA ASP A 820 -19.76 1.90 -17.98
C ASP A 820 -20.00 2.97 -16.89
N PRO A 821 -19.23 3.00 -15.78
CA PRO A 821 -19.35 4.02 -14.75
C PRO A 821 -19.23 5.46 -15.28
N ARG A 822 -18.65 5.65 -16.48
CA ARG A 822 -18.53 6.95 -17.15
C ARG A 822 -19.81 7.39 -17.88
N SER A 823 -20.81 6.53 -18.02
CA SER A 823 -22.07 6.82 -18.73
C SER A 823 -23.24 7.24 -17.82
N ILE A 824 -22.97 7.60 -16.55
CA ILE A 824 -23.99 7.99 -15.56
C ILE A 824 -24.55 9.40 -15.86
N GLY A 825 -25.63 9.43 -16.65
CA GLY A 825 -26.65 10.49 -16.61
C GLY A 825 -27.87 10.13 -15.76
N ALA A 826 -28.00 8.88 -15.31
CA ALA A 826 -29.05 8.42 -14.40
C ALA A 826 -28.43 7.57 -13.28
N PRO A 827 -28.57 7.96 -12.00
CA PRO A 827 -28.02 7.19 -10.88
C PRO A 827 -28.77 5.87 -10.71
N ALA A 828 -28.04 4.80 -10.39
CA ALA A 828 -28.64 3.60 -9.83
C ALA A 828 -29.52 3.99 -8.62
N THR A 829 -30.72 3.43 -8.53
CA THR A 829 -31.62 3.68 -7.40
C THR A 829 -31.15 2.86 -6.21
N PHE A 830 -30.55 3.56 -5.24
CA PHE A 830 -30.19 2.99 -3.95
C PHE A 830 -31.32 3.27 -2.95
N ASN A 831 -31.66 2.30 -2.12
CA ASN A 831 -32.54 2.58 -0.98
C ASN A 831 -31.82 3.48 0.06
N TRP A 832 -32.55 3.92 1.08
CA TRP A 832 -32.01 4.74 2.17
C TRP A 832 -30.90 4.05 3.00
N LEU A 833 -30.64 2.77 2.75
CA LEU A 833 -29.56 1.96 3.33
C LEU A 833 -28.36 1.78 2.38
N GLY A 834 -28.36 2.41 1.19
CA GLY A 834 -27.27 2.30 0.22
C GLY A 834 -27.25 0.98 -0.58
N LEU A 835 -28.30 0.16 -0.53
CA LEU A 835 -28.41 -1.08 -1.30
C LEU A 835 -29.06 -0.84 -2.67
N THR A 836 -28.58 -1.51 -3.72
CA THR A 836 -29.13 -1.43 -5.08
C THR A 836 -30.53 -2.04 -5.15
N SER A 837 -31.51 -1.36 -5.77
CA SER A 837 -32.86 -1.92 -5.97
C SER A 837 -32.93 -2.99 -7.08
N ASP A 838 -31.95 -3.05 -7.98
CA ASP A 838 -32.00 -3.84 -9.21
C ASP A 838 -30.98 -4.98 -9.16
N CYS A 839 -31.46 -6.20 -8.97
CA CYS A 839 -30.65 -7.42 -8.96
C CYS A 839 -30.40 -7.93 -10.38
N PHE A 840 -29.14 -7.93 -10.85
CA PHE A 840 -28.79 -8.45 -12.19
C PHE A 840 -28.64 -9.99 -12.18
N GLY A 841 -29.69 -10.71 -12.57
CA GLY A 841 -29.71 -12.19 -12.67
C GLY A 841 -29.11 -12.80 -13.95
N GLY A 842 -28.35 -12.03 -14.75
CA GLY A 842 -28.00 -12.38 -16.13
C GLY A 842 -26.67 -13.11 -16.39
N ASP A 843 -25.80 -13.28 -15.39
CA ASP A 843 -24.46 -13.82 -15.62
C ASP A 843 -24.40 -15.33 -15.43
N GLY A 844 -23.70 -16.00 -16.34
CA GLY A 844 -23.48 -17.44 -16.27
C GLY A 844 -22.63 -17.95 -17.42
N ALA A 845 -21.90 -19.03 -17.17
CA ALA A 845 -21.12 -19.74 -18.18
C ALA A 845 -21.87 -20.99 -18.65
N GLU A 846 -22.34 -20.95 -19.90
CA GLU A 846 -22.96 -22.08 -20.58
C GLU A 846 -21.86 -23.00 -21.13
N LEU A 847 -21.90 -24.29 -20.78
CA LEU A 847 -20.91 -25.29 -21.17
C LEU A 847 -21.56 -26.28 -22.15
N ARG A 848 -20.90 -26.56 -23.27
CA ARG A 848 -21.34 -27.52 -24.30
C ARG A 848 -20.20 -28.48 -24.65
N PHE A 849 -20.46 -29.77 -24.49
CA PHE A 849 -19.54 -30.84 -24.85
C PHE A 849 -19.90 -31.35 -26.24
N VAL A 850 -18.95 -31.31 -27.16
CA VAL A 850 -19.19 -31.57 -28.58
C VAL A 850 -18.19 -32.60 -29.08
N ALA A 851 -18.69 -33.72 -29.61
CA ALA A 851 -17.86 -34.75 -30.19
C ALA A 851 -17.36 -34.38 -31.59
N LEU A 852 -16.10 -34.70 -31.85
CA LEU A 852 -15.40 -34.55 -33.11
C LEU A 852 -15.33 -35.92 -33.85
N PRO A 853 -15.38 -35.96 -35.20
CA PRO A 853 -15.35 -34.81 -36.07
C PRO A 853 -16.69 -34.17 -36.44
N GLY A 854 -17.80 -34.86 -36.18
CA GLY A 854 -19.13 -34.50 -36.68
C GLY A 854 -19.86 -33.34 -36.00
N LEU A 855 -19.24 -32.68 -35.00
CA LEU A 855 -19.86 -31.62 -34.18
C LEU A 855 -21.20 -32.02 -33.55
N THR A 856 -21.25 -33.20 -32.95
CA THR A 856 -22.46 -33.68 -32.27
C THR A 856 -22.42 -33.30 -30.79
N GLU A 857 -23.39 -32.52 -30.32
CA GLU A 857 -23.54 -32.22 -28.89
C GLU A 857 -23.76 -33.51 -28.10
N LYS A 858 -22.94 -33.73 -27.08
CA LYS A 858 -23.03 -34.87 -26.16
C LYS A 858 -23.70 -34.48 -24.85
N GLN A 859 -23.40 -33.29 -24.34
CA GLN A 859 -23.83 -32.85 -23.04
C GLN A 859 -23.79 -31.32 -22.90
N ARG A 860 -24.58 -30.81 -21.96
CA ARG A 860 -24.58 -29.40 -21.52
C ARG A 860 -24.48 -29.28 -20.00
N ALA A 861 -23.84 -28.23 -19.53
CA ALA A 861 -23.79 -27.81 -18.13
C ALA A 861 -23.81 -26.28 -18.04
N ARG A 862 -24.04 -25.73 -16.84
CA ARG A 862 -24.04 -24.29 -16.62
C ARG A 862 -23.43 -23.96 -15.26
N ILE A 863 -22.68 -22.87 -15.19
CA ILE A 863 -22.18 -22.31 -13.95
C ILE A 863 -22.85 -20.94 -13.77
N GLU A 864 -23.77 -20.83 -12.82
CA GLU A 864 -24.47 -19.58 -12.55
C GLU A 864 -23.52 -18.50 -12.02
N ARG A 865 -23.84 -17.24 -12.33
CA ARG A 865 -23.14 -16.04 -11.83
C ARG A 865 -21.63 -16.12 -12.03
N SER A 866 -21.20 -16.66 -13.16
CA SER A 866 -19.79 -16.87 -13.43
C SER A 866 -19.39 -16.38 -14.82
N ALA A 867 -18.12 -16.02 -14.92
CA ALA A 867 -17.44 -15.70 -16.15
C ALA A 867 -16.14 -16.50 -16.23
N VAL A 868 -16.14 -17.57 -17.03
CA VAL A 868 -14.97 -18.43 -17.26
C VAL A 868 -13.98 -17.71 -18.17
N GLN A 869 -12.79 -17.43 -17.66
CA GLN A 869 -11.74 -16.76 -18.41
C GLN A 869 -10.76 -17.73 -19.09
N ASP A 870 -10.60 -18.93 -18.54
CA ASP A 870 -9.72 -19.96 -19.09
C ASP A 870 -10.26 -21.37 -18.86
N VAL A 871 -9.87 -22.29 -19.75
CA VAL A 871 -10.31 -23.69 -19.75
C VAL A 871 -9.14 -24.60 -20.10
N LEU A 872 -8.82 -25.52 -19.21
CA LEU A 872 -7.69 -26.43 -19.35
C LEU A 872 -8.17 -27.89 -19.41
N ALA A 873 -7.79 -28.62 -20.46
CA ALA A 873 -7.98 -30.06 -20.53
C ALA A 873 -7.04 -30.78 -19.54
N THR A 874 -7.57 -31.75 -18.81
CA THR A 874 -6.83 -32.60 -17.86
C THR A 874 -7.10 -34.08 -18.14
N GLU A 875 -6.36 -34.99 -17.50
CA GLU A 875 -6.61 -36.42 -17.61
C GLU A 875 -8.00 -36.82 -17.10
N SER A 876 -8.55 -36.12 -16.10
CA SER A 876 -9.83 -36.45 -15.46
C SER A 876 -11.03 -35.61 -15.94
N GLY A 877 -10.85 -34.79 -16.98
CA GLY A 877 -11.89 -33.85 -17.46
C GLY A 877 -11.30 -32.47 -17.73
N TRP A 878 -11.89 -31.43 -17.15
CA TRP A 878 -11.49 -30.03 -17.39
C TRP A 878 -11.36 -29.24 -16.10
N LEU A 879 -10.48 -28.26 -16.12
CA LEU A 879 -10.39 -27.20 -15.12
C LEU A 879 -10.81 -25.88 -15.76
N LEU A 880 -11.73 -25.18 -15.12
CA LEU A 880 -12.18 -23.86 -15.51
C LEU A 880 -11.69 -22.86 -14.48
N ALA A 881 -11.16 -21.74 -14.94
CA ALA A 881 -10.75 -20.63 -14.09
C ALA A 881 -11.43 -19.34 -14.57
N GLY A 882 -11.90 -18.52 -13.65
CA GLY A 882 -12.58 -17.30 -13.98
C GLY A 882 -13.00 -16.53 -12.73
N SER A 883 -14.20 -15.96 -12.77
CA SER A 883 -14.79 -15.25 -11.64
C SER A 883 -16.22 -15.70 -11.39
N GLU A 884 -16.63 -15.76 -10.13
CA GLU A 884 -17.98 -15.99 -9.63
C GLU A 884 -18.48 -14.71 -8.95
N ARG A 885 -19.76 -14.38 -9.03
CA ARG A 885 -20.35 -13.26 -8.27
C ARG A 885 -21.18 -13.75 -7.09
N ASP A 886 -21.25 -12.90 -6.06
CA ASP A 886 -22.27 -13.01 -5.03
C ASP A 886 -23.68 -12.81 -5.62
N ALA A 887 -24.72 -12.67 -4.79
CA ALA A 887 -26.09 -12.50 -5.29
C ALA A 887 -26.26 -11.15 -6.04
N CYS A 888 -27.10 -10.22 -5.58
CA CYS A 888 -27.25 -8.91 -6.21
C CYS A 888 -26.02 -7.98 -6.06
N GLY A 889 -24.82 -8.54 -5.85
CA GLY A 889 -23.57 -7.81 -5.74
C GLY A 889 -22.96 -7.54 -7.10
N ALA A 890 -22.35 -6.36 -7.25
CA ALA A 890 -21.55 -6.01 -8.43
C ALA A 890 -20.15 -6.66 -8.42
N GLN A 891 -19.80 -7.34 -7.32
CA GLN A 891 -18.45 -7.84 -7.05
C GLN A 891 -18.18 -9.22 -7.67
N TYR A 892 -16.96 -9.40 -8.17
CA TYR A 892 -16.47 -10.62 -8.79
C TYR A 892 -15.40 -11.27 -7.89
N HIS A 893 -15.47 -12.58 -7.74
CA HIS A 893 -14.55 -13.38 -6.92
C HIS A 893 -13.86 -14.40 -7.79
N ALA A 894 -12.53 -14.45 -7.75
CA ALA A 894 -11.75 -15.43 -8.45
C ALA A 894 -12.24 -16.84 -8.09
N ALA A 895 -12.50 -17.68 -9.08
CA ALA A 895 -13.04 -19.00 -8.84
C ALA A 895 -12.49 -20.02 -9.82
N ALA A 896 -12.40 -21.25 -9.33
CA ALA A 896 -11.99 -22.40 -10.10
C ALA A 896 -13.00 -23.54 -9.95
N TRP A 897 -13.30 -24.20 -11.06
CA TRP A 897 -14.23 -25.32 -11.11
C TRP A 897 -13.57 -26.52 -11.77
N ARG A 898 -13.85 -27.70 -11.23
CA ARG A 898 -13.55 -28.98 -11.86
C ARG A 898 -14.79 -29.44 -12.59
N LEU A 899 -14.60 -29.83 -13.84
CA LEU A 899 -15.64 -30.39 -14.69
C LEU A 899 -15.27 -31.83 -15.05
N GLY A 900 -16.07 -32.78 -14.59
CA GLY A 900 -15.91 -34.18 -14.94
C GLY A 900 -16.27 -34.46 -16.40
N THR A 901 -15.80 -35.59 -16.93
CA THR A 901 -16.19 -36.07 -18.28
C THR A 901 -17.66 -36.47 -18.37
N ASP A 902 -18.31 -36.67 -17.22
CA ASP A 902 -19.74 -36.88 -17.04
C ASP A 902 -20.55 -35.58 -16.92
N GLY A 903 -19.89 -34.42 -17.12
CA GLY A 903 -20.44 -33.08 -17.01
C GLY A 903 -20.78 -32.62 -15.59
N SER A 904 -20.31 -33.33 -14.56
CA SER A 904 -20.38 -32.87 -13.18
C SER A 904 -19.54 -31.60 -12.98
N VAL A 905 -20.13 -30.54 -12.43
CA VAL A 905 -19.42 -29.29 -12.08
C VAL A 905 -19.22 -29.26 -10.57
N ALA A 906 -17.98 -29.12 -10.11
CA ALA A 906 -17.66 -28.90 -8.71
C ALA A 906 -16.80 -27.65 -8.56
N ARG A 907 -17.23 -26.70 -7.70
CA ARG A 907 -16.38 -25.58 -7.31
C ARG A 907 -15.22 -26.10 -6.47
N LEU A 908 -14.01 -25.94 -6.96
CA LEU A 908 -12.79 -26.35 -6.27
C LEU A 908 -12.36 -25.30 -5.26
N TRP A 909 -12.47 -24.05 -5.67
CA TRP A 909 -11.98 -22.91 -4.92
C TRP A 909 -12.75 -21.68 -5.36
N ARG A 910 -12.99 -20.80 -4.41
CA ARG A 910 -13.45 -19.43 -4.60
C ARG A 910 -12.64 -18.59 -3.65
N ASP A 911 -12.20 -17.45 -4.15
CA ASP A 911 -11.60 -16.42 -3.33
C ASP A 911 -12.69 -15.77 -2.48
N ASP A 912 -12.54 -15.82 -1.16
CA ASP A 912 -13.46 -15.18 -0.22
C ASP A 912 -12.98 -13.78 0.15
N SER A 913 -12.09 -13.22 -0.68
CA SER A 913 -11.56 -11.88 -0.51
C SER A 913 -12.68 -10.87 -0.50
N PRO A 914 -12.55 -9.84 0.33
CA PRO A 914 -13.40 -8.70 0.24
C PRO A 914 -13.25 -7.98 -1.14
N PHE A 915 -12.16 -8.12 -1.87
CA PHE A 915 -11.96 -7.36 -3.11
C PHE A 915 -12.45 -8.09 -4.36
N ASP A 916 -12.67 -7.34 -5.45
CA ASP A 916 -12.87 -7.94 -6.75
C ASP A 916 -11.61 -8.73 -7.15
N THR A 917 -11.78 -10.03 -7.39
CA THR A 917 -10.69 -10.90 -7.82
C THR A 917 -11.06 -11.71 -9.05
N PHE A 918 -10.03 -12.05 -9.84
CA PHE A 918 -10.19 -12.77 -11.09
C PHE A 918 -9.13 -13.89 -11.19
N ALA A 919 -9.54 -15.08 -11.63
CA ALA A 919 -8.62 -16.18 -11.89
C ALA A 919 -8.42 -16.41 -13.39
N ARG A 920 -7.19 -16.82 -13.75
CA ARG A 920 -6.86 -17.37 -15.07
C ARG A 920 -6.09 -18.68 -14.90
N GLY A 921 -6.41 -19.66 -15.72
CA GLY A 921 -5.72 -20.95 -15.74
C GLY A 921 -4.48 -20.90 -16.62
N VAL A 922 -3.37 -21.48 -16.16
CA VAL A 922 -2.16 -21.67 -16.97
C VAL A 922 -1.76 -23.14 -16.92
N ARG A 923 -1.62 -23.78 -18.08
CA ARG A 923 -1.10 -25.15 -18.19
C ARG A 923 0.40 -25.07 -18.45
N ARG A 924 1.17 -25.75 -17.61
CA ARG A 924 2.63 -25.88 -17.74
C ARG A 924 3.01 -27.04 -18.65
#